data_AF-A0A962W1T6-F1
#
_entry.id   AF-A0A962W1T6-F1
#
_cell.length_a   1.000
_cell.length_b   1.000
_cell.length_c   1.000
_cell.angle_alpha   90.00
_cell.angle_beta   90.00
_cell.angle_gamma   90.00
#
_symmetry.space_group_name_H-M   'P 1'
#
loop_
_entity.id
_entity.type
_entity.pdbx_description
1 polymer ?
#
loop_
_entity_poly.entity_id
_entity_poly.type
_entity_poly.pdbx_seq_one_letter_code
_entity_poly.pdbx_strand_id
1 'polypeptide(L)'
;MDHHIFISFSHKNSTYLTELVSALEAVAAIRDKVWYDRKRIDIGDQFHPEIQQALAESQLAILLVSNDFLTSPYITQYELPFLLRQAECKTLKLGILHVGTVAKAALTISVEIDGQPRVVNLADTLGINSPAEPLDKMSPGDRNVLYARAADWAVRQLTPTPPPTWEPTGPRHELAIFVQARRDHWEHQFFLPAQPSAIKPKLDCPEPAMVVGHDLDGEMLFQLLFGDDPTTVGQLLALAFGADRPADPTHAPLRVRLITDEERFQVLPWGRIAYRGRPLAQAGWTVEFHGKNEPGFPEYSRHLCYFPGRVVLAGSGESQRSSHFHDLQRFFQRHWPENPDPVLATDAKALRAALQAGSTRLVYYHGPASREGSLLQDRADGECVPWPDFAQWLKQSRSVSALFLNLMGETGYEALAQGSVLLDGVKGAVLLRCNPRAHAHAAAKAGLNWLEAVFCRRLDPVVALHQQPCGQFAAWTRYSSWQTVAPARLRNPDLVNLLLDRHRQRDTLLGARNAFYTYATRHIVHVVALGTPGCLTHHFPEMIKQHLVNDQREREAYFFHAIDLSGRVDNAQRVDDLVRRRFHLNPRQPLLDGLLDSEAVAGVTFCFLVLGWQAGQTPVDAAVLRAVADWCRRRLGAELGASGWQGQVRIISILALETEQTDEMADTVERLIEEYDTEPGFHFGELEPLAAVRRPDLRNYFRNETICGCDDRYRESFPDLLLGGKKEIPFDQAVATIRRGEPDNWGNLFDELTELSQAGTWPPRLEDRDFWSTRDGR
;
A
#
# COMPACT_ATOMS: atom_id res chain seq x y z
N MET A 1 -29.34 29.08 -1.18
CA MET A 1 -30.12 27.83 -1.32
C MET A 1 -29.87 27.42 -2.74
N ASP A 2 -29.16 26.33 -2.99
CA ASP A 2 -28.73 25.98 -4.34
C ASP A 2 -29.79 25.07 -4.95
N HIS A 3 -30.74 25.66 -5.68
CA HIS A 3 -31.77 24.91 -6.39
C HIS A 3 -31.14 24.28 -7.64
N HIS A 4 -31.08 22.94 -7.70
CA HIS A 4 -30.44 22.24 -8.82
C HIS A 4 -31.41 21.63 -9.83
N ILE A 5 -32.70 21.48 -9.47
CA ILE A 5 -33.76 20.93 -10.31
C ILE A 5 -34.90 21.95 -10.44
N PHE A 6 -35.14 22.45 -11.65
CA PHE A 6 -36.27 23.30 -11.98
C PHE A 6 -37.42 22.49 -12.58
N ILE A 7 -38.67 22.67 -12.11
CA ILE A 7 -39.85 22.07 -12.76
C ILE A 7 -40.70 23.16 -13.40
N SER A 8 -40.75 23.16 -14.72
CA SER A 8 -41.61 24.05 -15.51
C SER A 8 -42.93 23.34 -15.81
N PHE A 9 -44.06 23.95 -15.42
CA PHE A 9 -45.38 23.37 -15.55
C PHE A 9 -46.46 24.43 -15.70
N SER A 10 -47.61 24.07 -16.29
CA SER A 10 -48.80 24.92 -16.23
C SER A 10 -49.57 24.70 -14.94
N HIS A 11 -50.00 25.77 -14.26
CA HIS A 11 -50.81 25.66 -13.03
C HIS A 11 -52.11 24.87 -13.20
N LYS A 12 -52.63 24.75 -14.42
CA LYS A 12 -53.79 23.89 -14.73
C LYS A 12 -53.47 22.39 -14.62
N ASN A 13 -52.20 22.03 -14.50
CA ASN A 13 -51.70 20.66 -14.33
C ASN A 13 -51.05 20.45 -12.95
N SER A 14 -51.42 21.26 -11.94
CA SER A 14 -50.84 21.21 -10.59
C SER A 14 -50.94 19.84 -9.91
N THR A 15 -51.96 19.03 -10.21
CA THR A 15 -52.10 17.67 -9.68
C THR A 15 -50.89 16.79 -10.05
N TYR A 16 -50.46 16.81 -11.30
CA TYR A 16 -49.31 16.01 -11.76
C TYR A 16 -47.98 16.54 -11.24
N LEU A 17 -47.88 17.86 -11.02
CA LEU A 17 -46.75 18.45 -10.33
C LEU A 17 -46.65 17.90 -8.91
N THR A 18 -47.74 17.92 -8.14
CA THR A 18 -47.74 17.43 -6.75
C THR A 18 -47.33 15.96 -6.67
N GLU A 19 -47.83 15.12 -7.58
CA GLU A 19 -47.44 13.70 -7.67
C GLU A 19 -45.93 13.54 -7.96
N LEU A 20 -45.39 14.28 -8.95
CA LEU A 20 -43.96 14.23 -9.29
C LEU A 20 -43.06 14.76 -8.17
N VAL A 21 -43.42 15.89 -7.56
CA VAL A 21 -42.67 16.52 -6.47
C VAL A 21 -42.60 15.55 -5.29
N SER A 22 -43.69 14.86 -4.95
CA SER A 22 -43.68 13.86 -3.88
C SER A 22 -42.67 12.72 -4.15
N ALA A 23 -42.53 12.28 -5.40
CA ALA A 23 -41.54 11.27 -5.77
C ALA A 23 -40.10 11.79 -5.71
N LEU A 24 -39.85 13.04 -6.15
CA LEU A 24 -38.52 13.66 -6.08
C LEU A 24 -38.10 13.93 -4.64
N GLU A 25 -39.01 14.45 -3.81
CA GLU A 25 -38.78 14.72 -2.39
C GLU A 25 -38.65 13.43 -1.56
N ALA A 26 -39.16 12.29 -2.04
CA ALA A 26 -38.92 11.00 -1.39
C ALA A 26 -37.42 10.61 -1.41
N VAL A 27 -36.62 11.16 -2.33
CA VAL A 27 -35.19 10.86 -2.48
C VAL A 27 -34.34 11.86 -1.70
N ALA A 28 -33.73 11.39 -0.60
CA ALA A 28 -32.94 12.24 0.32
C ALA A 28 -31.80 13.04 -0.37
N ALA A 29 -31.18 12.50 -1.41
CA ALA A 29 -30.06 13.15 -2.09
C ALA A 29 -30.44 14.39 -2.93
N ILE A 30 -31.72 14.52 -3.30
CA ILE A 30 -32.22 15.60 -4.17
C ILE A 30 -33.40 16.38 -3.60
N ARG A 31 -33.97 15.96 -2.46
CA ARG A 31 -35.14 16.59 -1.81
C ARG A 31 -35.04 18.11 -1.73
N ASP A 32 -33.95 18.62 -1.17
CA ASP A 32 -33.80 20.06 -0.91
C ASP A 32 -33.34 20.85 -2.15
N LYS A 33 -33.24 20.19 -3.31
CA LYS A 33 -32.73 20.75 -4.57
C LYS A 33 -33.82 21.02 -5.60
N VAL A 34 -35.07 20.68 -5.28
CA VAL A 34 -36.22 20.83 -6.18
C VAL A 34 -36.82 22.23 -6.02
N TRP A 35 -37.00 22.91 -7.15
CA TRP A 35 -37.69 24.19 -7.23
C TRP A 35 -38.83 24.12 -8.25
N TYR A 36 -39.97 24.69 -7.88
CA TYR A 36 -41.12 24.87 -8.75
C TYR A 36 -41.94 26.07 -8.27
N ASP A 37 -42.60 26.74 -9.20
CA ASP A 37 -43.46 27.87 -8.86
C ASP A 37 -44.77 27.40 -8.19
N ARG A 38 -45.20 28.09 -7.13
CA ARG A 38 -46.39 27.76 -6.32
C ARG A 38 -47.56 28.75 -6.50
N LYS A 39 -47.41 29.86 -7.24
CA LYS A 39 -48.42 30.93 -7.36
C LYS A 39 -48.64 31.34 -8.81
N ARG A 40 -49.79 31.97 -9.14
CA ARG A 40 -50.01 32.53 -10.49
C ARG A 40 -49.14 33.77 -10.65
N ILE A 41 -48.38 33.85 -11.75
CA ILE A 41 -47.46 34.95 -12.04
C ILE A 41 -47.84 35.63 -13.36
N ASP A 42 -47.95 36.94 -13.33
CA ASP A 42 -48.04 37.83 -14.49
C ASP A 42 -46.73 38.61 -14.72
N ILE A 43 -46.54 39.11 -15.94
CA ILE A 43 -45.35 39.87 -16.33
C ILE A 43 -45.28 41.16 -15.50
N GLY A 44 -44.23 41.31 -14.68
CA GLY A 44 -44.02 42.43 -13.77
C GLY A 44 -44.24 42.12 -12.28
N ASP A 45 -44.62 40.88 -11.95
CA ASP A 45 -44.74 40.43 -10.57
C ASP A 45 -43.40 40.36 -9.83
N GLN A 46 -43.44 40.57 -8.50
CA GLN A 46 -42.27 40.49 -7.61
C GLN A 46 -41.56 39.13 -7.63
N PHE A 47 -42.21 38.10 -8.18
CA PHE A 47 -41.69 36.74 -8.29
C PHE A 47 -40.85 36.51 -9.55
N HIS A 48 -40.94 37.36 -10.58
CA HIS A 48 -40.17 37.20 -11.81
C HIS A 48 -38.64 37.11 -11.58
N PRO A 49 -38.02 37.94 -10.72
CA PRO A 49 -36.61 37.80 -10.37
C PRO A 49 -36.27 36.48 -9.68
N GLU A 50 -37.14 35.96 -8.80
CA GLU A 50 -36.92 34.69 -8.10
C GLU A 50 -36.94 33.49 -9.08
N ILE A 51 -37.83 33.53 -10.07
CA ILE A 51 -37.88 32.52 -11.14
C ILE A 51 -36.63 32.57 -12.01
N GLN A 52 -36.21 33.77 -12.42
CA GLN A 52 -35.01 33.94 -13.24
C GLN A 52 -33.75 33.48 -12.50
N GLN A 53 -33.69 33.72 -11.18
CA GLN A 53 -32.61 33.23 -10.34
C GLN A 53 -32.63 31.70 -10.23
N ALA A 54 -33.80 31.10 -9.94
CA ALA A 54 -33.93 29.64 -9.86
C ALA A 54 -33.61 28.95 -11.20
N LEU A 55 -33.99 29.56 -12.32
CA LEU A 55 -33.59 29.12 -13.66
C LEU A 55 -32.07 29.16 -13.84
N ALA A 56 -31.41 30.25 -13.43
CA ALA A 56 -29.97 30.42 -13.57
C ALA A 56 -29.14 29.45 -12.70
N GLU A 57 -29.63 29.09 -11.52
CA GLU A 57 -28.95 28.21 -10.57
C GLU A 57 -29.14 26.71 -10.89
N SER A 58 -30.12 26.38 -11.73
CA SER A 58 -30.50 25.00 -12.01
C SER A 58 -29.53 24.29 -12.95
N GLN A 59 -29.25 23.01 -12.65
CA GLN A 59 -28.42 22.12 -13.48
C GLN A 59 -29.28 21.11 -14.27
N LEU A 60 -30.52 20.92 -13.82
CA LEU A 60 -31.51 20.02 -14.39
C LEU A 60 -32.85 20.77 -14.52
N ALA A 61 -33.58 20.56 -15.61
CA ALA A 61 -34.97 21.00 -15.71
C ALA A 61 -35.90 19.87 -16.19
N ILE A 62 -37.10 19.82 -15.62
CA ILE A 62 -38.17 18.90 -15.99
C ILE A 62 -39.36 19.71 -16.51
N LEU A 63 -39.81 19.43 -17.74
CA LEU A 63 -40.95 20.07 -18.37
C LEU A 63 -42.20 19.19 -18.27
N LEU A 64 -43.29 19.71 -17.70
CA LEU A 64 -44.61 19.07 -17.72
C LEU A 64 -45.41 19.58 -18.93
N VAL A 65 -45.21 18.93 -20.08
CA VAL A 65 -45.75 19.39 -21.37
C VAL A 65 -47.22 18.97 -21.55
N SER A 66 -48.07 19.96 -21.76
CA SER A 66 -49.50 19.83 -22.06
C SER A 66 -49.93 20.94 -23.04
N ASN A 67 -51.18 20.91 -23.51
CA ASN A 67 -51.72 22.04 -24.30
C ASN A 67 -51.65 23.34 -23.49
N ASP A 68 -51.97 23.30 -22.19
CA ASP A 68 -51.96 24.47 -21.32
C ASP A 68 -50.54 24.99 -21.02
N PHE A 69 -49.53 24.11 -21.03
CA PHE A 69 -48.12 24.49 -20.95
C PHE A 69 -47.70 25.26 -22.21
N LEU A 70 -48.04 24.74 -23.38
CA LEU A 70 -47.66 25.32 -24.67
C LEU A 70 -48.39 26.62 -24.99
N THR A 71 -49.57 26.84 -24.42
CA THR A 71 -50.32 28.09 -24.57
C THR A 71 -50.01 29.12 -23.48
N SER A 72 -49.11 28.83 -22.53
CA SER A 72 -48.76 29.77 -21.46
C SER A 72 -47.83 30.87 -21.99
N PRO A 73 -48.23 32.15 -21.97
CA PRO A 73 -47.39 33.25 -22.45
C PRO A 73 -46.09 33.36 -21.65
N TYR A 74 -46.14 33.18 -20.33
CA TYR A 74 -44.95 33.30 -19.48
C TYR A 74 -43.92 32.19 -19.77
N ILE A 75 -44.37 30.94 -19.88
CA ILE A 75 -43.48 29.80 -20.16
C ILE A 75 -42.85 29.96 -21.55
N THR A 76 -43.66 30.29 -22.55
CA THR A 76 -43.20 30.39 -23.95
C THR A 76 -42.29 31.59 -24.20
N GLN A 77 -42.48 32.70 -23.47
CA GLN A 77 -41.69 33.92 -23.64
C GLN A 77 -40.43 33.97 -22.74
N TYR A 78 -40.43 33.33 -21.56
CA TYR A 78 -39.37 33.52 -20.57
C TYR A 78 -38.69 32.22 -20.15
N GLU A 79 -39.43 31.21 -19.67
CA GLU A 79 -38.81 29.99 -19.14
C GLU A 79 -38.21 29.10 -20.24
N LEU A 80 -39.02 28.79 -21.25
CA LEU A 80 -38.67 27.82 -22.27
C LEU A 80 -37.51 28.27 -23.17
N PRO A 81 -37.45 29.54 -23.63
CA PRO A 81 -36.27 30.02 -24.35
C PRO A 81 -34.97 29.90 -23.55
N PHE A 82 -35.02 30.21 -22.24
CA PHE A 82 -33.87 30.12 -21.35
C PHE A 82 -33.40 28.68 -21.16
N LEU A 83 -34.32 27.76 -20.85
CA LEU A 83 -34.02 26.35 -20.62
C LEU A 83 -33.46 25.68 -21.88
N LEU A 84 -34.02 25.99 -23.05
CA LEU A 84 -33.52 25.47 -24.33
C LEU A 84 -32.11 25.97 -24.64
N ARG A 85 -31.83 27.25 -24.38
CA ARG A 85 -30.48 27.82 -24.54
C ARG A 85 -29.44 27.11 -23.66
N GLN A 86 -29.75 26.91 -22.38
CA GLN A 86 -28.82 26.21 -21.47
C GLN A 86 -28.64 24.73 -21.83
N ALA A 87 -29.69 24.08 -22.34
CA ALA A 87 -29.59 22.71 -22.82
C ALA A 87 -28.69 22.60 -24.07
N GLU A 88 -28.80 23.53 -25.02
CA GLU A 88 -27.90 23.61 -26.20
C GLU A 88 -26.44 23.82 -25.80
N CYS A 89 -26.18 24.72 -24.85
CA CYS A 89 -24.84 24.99 -24.33
C CYS A 89 -24.28 23.86 -23.44
N LYS A 90 -25.03 22.77 -23.25
CA LYS A 90 -24.69 21.63 -22.37
C LYS A 90 -24.47 22.01 -20.89
N THR A 91 -24.97 23.17 -20.47
CA THR A 91 -24.89 23.65 -19.07
C THR A 91 -26.06 23.17 -18.22
N LEU A 92 -27.17 22.75 -18.86
CA LEU A 92 -28.34 22.18 -18.21
C LEU A 92 -28.78 20.88 -18.91
N LYS A 93 -29.33 19.94 -18.16
CA LYS A 93 -29.98 18.72 -18.70
C LYS A 93 -31.49 18.89 -18.68
N LEU A 94 -32.15 18.61 -19.81
CA LEU A 94 -33.60 18.77 -19.98
C LEU A 94 -34.30 17.40 -20.04
N GLY A 95 -35.36 17.22 -19.26
CA GLY A 95 -36.24 16.05 -19.30
C GLY A 95 -37.69 16.46 -19.55
N ILE A 96 -38.41 15.70 -20.37
CA ILE A 96 -39.81 16.01 -20.71
C ILE A 96 -40.75 14.93 -20.16
N LEU A 97 -41.83 15.35 -19.51
CA LEU A 97 -42.98 14.53 -19.16
C LEU A 97 -44.22 15.07 -19.88
N HIS A 98 -44.79 14.27 -20.78
CA HIS A 98 -46.04 14.59 -21.45
C HIS A 98 -47.21 14.34 -20.50
N VAL A 99 -47.89 15.40 -20.09
CA VAL A 99 -49.04 15.34 -19.19
C VAL A 99 -50.31 14.94 -19.92
N GLY A 100 -50.52 15.48 -21.12
CA GLY A 100 -51.71 15.21 -21.94
C GLY A 100 -51.38 15.01 -23.42
N THR A 101 -52.37 14.56 -24.19
CA THR A 101 -52.18 14.40 -25.64
C THR A 101 -52.05 15.76 -26.32
N VAL A 102 -50.91 15.99 -26.96
CA VAL A 102 -50.60 17.21 -27.70
C VAL A 102 -50.45 16.88 -29.18
N ALA A 103 -50.99 17.72 -30.07
CA ALA A 103 -50.80 17.57 -31.50
C ALA A 103 -49.32 17.69 -31.88
N LYS A 104 -48.82 16.83 -32.78
CA LYS A 104 -47.40 16.83 -33.19
C LYS A 104 -46.92 18.20 -33.68
N ALA A 105 -47.77 18.94 -34.40
CA ALA A 105 -47.47 20.29 -34.86
C ALA A 105 -47.29 21.29 -33.70
N ALA A 106 -48.00 21.11 -32.57
CA ALA A 106 -47.89 21.98 -31.40
C ALA A 106 -46.60 21.74 -30.58
N LEU A 107 -45.92 20.61 -30.77
CA LEU A 107 -44.59 20.35 -30.19
C LEU A 107 -43.47 21.08 -30.95
N THR A 108 -43.76 21.57 -32.16
CA THR A 108 -42.87 22.45 -32.92
C THR A 108 -43.19 23.89 -32.55
N ILE A 109 -42.36 24.49 -31.71
CA ILE A 109 -42.56 25.82 -31.15
C ILE A 109 -41.56 26.81 -31.72
N SER A 110 -42.01 28.05 -31.90
CA SER A 110 -41.13 29.18 -32.21
C SER A 110 -40.79 29.91 -30.93
N VAL A 111 -39.50 29.93 -30.58
CA VAL A 111 -38.97 30.62 -29.39
C VAL A 111 -37.91 31.63 -29.82
N GLU A 112 -37.83 32.74 -29.12
CA GLU A 112 -36.79 33.75 -29.36
C GLU A 112 -35.58 33.44 -28.49
N ILE A 113 -34.45 33.09 -29.11
CA ILE A 113 -33.18 32.80 -28.41
C ILE A 113 -32.16 33.81 -28.94
N ASP A 114 -31.58 34.61 -28.03
CA ASP A 114 -30.60 35.66 -28.35
C ASP A 114 -31.10 36.69 -29.38
N GLY A 115 -32.38 37.07 -29.30
CA GLY A 115 -32.99 38.06 -30.19
C GLY A 115 -33.31 37.54 -31.59
N GLN A 116 -33.26 36.22 -31.80
CA GLN A 116 -33.54 35.57 -33.09
C GLN A 116 -34.63 34.50 -32.93
N PRO A 117 -35.66 34.47 -33.81
CA PRO A 117 -36.67 33.43 -33.79
C PRO A 117 -36.07 32.09 -34.23
N ARG A 118 -36.20 31.07 -33.38
CA ARG A 118 -35.79 29.69 -33.65
C ARG A 118 -36.99 28.75 -33.57
N VAL A 119 -37.04 27.78 -34.48
CA VAL A 119 -38.02 26.71 -34.45
C VAL A 119 -37.40 25.51 -33.75
N VAL A 120 -37.97 25.12 -32.61
CA VAL A 120 -37.53 23.98 -31.80
C VAL A 120 -38.65 22.94 -31.77
N ASN A 121 -38.30 21.70 -32.07
CA ASN A 121 -39.21 20.58 -31.94
C ASN A 121 -38.95 19.85 -30.62
N LEU A 122 -39.85 20.03 -29.65
CA LEU A 122 -39.74 19.38 -28.34
C LEU A 122 -39.80 17.85 -28.43
N ALA A 123 -40.35 17.28 -29.50
CA ALA A 123 -40.36 15.84 -29.71
C ALA A 123 -38.97 15.24 -29.95
N ASP A 124 -37.97 16.06 -30.30
CA ASP A 124 -36.59 15.62 -30.55
C ASP A 124 -35.75 15.60 -29.26
N THR A 125 -36.31 16.07 -28.14
CA THR A 125 -35.70 16.02 -26.80
C THR A 125 -36.07 14.71 -26.11
N LEU A 126 -35.18 14.16 -25.28
CA LEU A 126 -35.42 12.91 -24.55
C LEU A 126 -36.64 13.05 -23.61
N GLY A 127 -37.77 12.46 -23.99
CA GLY A 127 -38.96 12.31 -23.14
C GLY A 127 -38.81 11.15 -22.16
N ILE A 128 -39.17 11.38 -20.90
CA ILE A 128 -39.26 10.34 -19.86
C ILE A 128 -40.43 9.39 -20.16
N ASN A 129 -41.51 9.92 -20.77
CA ASN A 129 -42.56 9.18 -21.46
C ASN A 129 -42.74 9.66 -22.90
N SER A 130 -43.60 8.96 -23.65
CA SER A 130 -43.93 9.29 -25.04
C SER A 130 -45.16 10.21 -25.13
N PRO A 131 -45.24 11.13 -26.11
CA PRO A 131 -46.48 11.87 -26.40
C PRO A 131 -47.70 10.96 -26.69
N ALA A 132 -47.48 9.71 -27.11
CA ALA A 132 -48.53 8.73 -27.34
C ALA A 132 -49.08 8.13 -26.02
N GLU A 133 -48.28 8.16 -24.96
CA GLU A 133 -48.57 7.65 -23.61
C GLU A 133 -48.39 8.77 -22.57
N PRO A 134 -49.24 9.80 -22.60
CA PRO A 134 -49.24 10.90 -21.62
C PRO A 134 -49.75 10.45 -20.23
N LEU A 135 -49.42 11.23 -19.20
CA LEU A 135 -49.80 10.96 -17.81
C LEU A 135 -51.33 10.90 -17.61
N ASP A 136 -52.12 11.68 -18.35
CA ASP A 136 -53.58 11.69 -18.26
C ASP A 136 -54.25 10.37 -18.70
N LYS A 137 -53.55 9.55 -19.50
CA LYS A 137 -54.00 8.22 -19.92
C LYS A 137 -53.49 7.08 -19.04
N MET A 138 -52.59 7.38 -18.09
CA MET A 138 -51.96 6.38 -17.23
C MET A 138 -52.77 6.15 -15.96
N SER A 139 -52.78 4.89 -15.49
CA SER A 139 -53.27 4.58 -14.16
C SER A 139 -52.38 5.24 -13.09
N PRO A 140 -52.90 5.52 -11.88
CA PRO A 140 -52.07 6.06 -10.79
C PRO A 140 -50.83 5.20 -10.48
N GLY A 141 -50.93 3.87 -10.62
CA GLY A 141 -49.81 2.96 -10.41
C GLY A 141 -48.71 3.14 -11.46
N ASP A 142 -49.08 3.24 -12.74
CA ASP A 142 -48.12 3.45 -13.84
C ASP A 142 -47.47 4.84 -13.75
N ARG A 143 -48.23 5.85 -13.32
CA ARG A 143 -47.68 7.20 -13.04
C ARG A 143 -46.62 7.13 -11.95
N ASN A 144 -46.87 6.43 -10.84
CA ASN A 144 -45.89 6.26 -9.76
C ASN A 144 -44.59 5.61 -10.24
N VAL A 145 -44.66 4.59 -11.09
CA VAL A 145 -43.48 3.96 -11.70
C VAL A 145 -42.70 4.97 -12.55
N LEU A 146 -43.41 5.78 -13.32
CA LEU A 146 -42.79 6.78 -14.17
C LEU A 146 -42.14 7.92 -13.36
N TYR A 147 -42.79 8.37 -12.28
CA TYR A 147 -42.23 9.37 -11.36
C TYR A 147 -41.00 8.84 -10.62
N ALA A 148 -41.00 7.57 -10.20
CA ALA A 148 -39.81 6.93 -9.64
C ALA A 148 -38.65 6.91 -10.66
N ARG A 149 -38.92 6.58 -11.93
CA ARG A 149 -37.92 6.65 -13.00
C ARG A 149 -37.40 8.06 -13.24
N ALA A 150 -38.26 9.08 -13.15
CA ALA A 150 -37.88 10.48 -13.26
C ALA A 150 -36.95 10.88 -12.10
N ALA A 151 -37.25 10.45 -10.88
CA ALA A 151 -36.40 10.67 -9.72
C ALA A 151 -35.04 9.98 -9.84
N ASP A 152 -35.01 8.71 -10.25
CA ASP A 152 -33.75 7.98 -10.53
C ASP A 152 -32.92 8.65 -11.63
N TRP A 153 -33.59 9.13 -12.68
CA TRP A 153 -32.92 9.89 -13.74
C TRP A 153 -32.32 11.18 -13.19
N ALA A 154 -33.06 11.96 -12.40
CA ALA A 154 -32.57 13.18 -11.79
C ALA A 154 -31.35 12.93 -10.88
N VAL A 155 -31.38 11.87 -10.08
CA VAL A 155 -30.22 11.44 -9.26
C VAL A 155 -29.02 11.13 -10.14
N ARG A 156 -29.20 10.35 -11.22
CA ARG A 156 -28.09 10.01 -12.13
C ARG A 156 -27.49 11.23 -12.81
N GLN A 157 -28.30 12.21 -13.20
CA GLN A 157 -27.80 13.43 -13.85
C GLN A 157 -27.09 14.37 -12.88
N LEU A 158 -27.54 14.44 -11.62
CA LEU A 158 -26.93 15.27 -10.57
C LEU A 158 -25.75 14.58 -9.86
N THR A 159 -25.62 13.27 -10.01
CA THR A 159 -24.44 12.55 -9.55
C THR A 159 -23.34 12.80 -10.57
N PRO A 160 -22.22 13.47 -10.21
CA PRO A 160 -21.14 13.68 -11.15
C PRO A 160 -20.68 12.31 -11.65
N THR A 161 -20.85 12.06 -12.96
CA THR A 161 -20.19 10.92 -13.59
C THR A 161 -18.70 11.20 -13.43
N PRO A 162 -17.92 10.36 -12.73
CA PRO A 162 -16.49 10.59 -12.66
C PRO A 162 -16.00 10.66 -14.10
N PRO A 163 -15.26 11.72 -14.48
CA PRO A 163 -14.69 11.78 -15.83
C PRO A 163 -13.92 10.48 -16.05
N PRO A 164 -13.86 9.95 -17.29
CA PRO A 164 -13.05 8.78 -17.58
C PRO A 164 -11.66 9.02 -17.01
N THR A 165 -11.29 8.26 -15.97
CA THR A 165 -9.96 8.33 -15.40
C THR A 165 -9.01 7.78 -16.44
N TRP A 166 -8.06 8.60 -16.86
CA TRP A 166 -6.97 8.15 -17.71
C TRP A 166 -6.28 6.96 -17.04
N GLU A 167 -6.20 5.84 -17.75
CA GLU A 167 -5.38 4.71 -17.36
C GLU A 167 -3.97 4.90 -17.96
N PRO A 168 -2.90 4.82 -17.15
CA PRO A 168 -1.55 5.01 -17.64
C PRO A 168 -1.11 3.93 -18.63
N THR A 169 -1.36 4.13 -19.92
CA THR A 169 -0.84 3.28 -21.00
C THR A 169 0.13 4.08 -21.86
N GLY A 170 1.43 3.87 -21.67
CA GLY A 170 2.50 4.49 -22.48
C GLY A 170 3.58 5.23 -21.68
N PRO A 171 4.61 5.77 -22.36
CA PRO A 171 5.65 6.60 -21.73
C PRO A 171 5.04 7.93 -21.27
N ARG A 172 5.37 8.36 -20.04
CA ARG A 172 4.97 9.66 -19.49
C ARG A 172 6.05 10.67 -19.84
N HIS A 173 5.72 11.66 -20.66
CA HIS A 173 6.66 12.72 -21.02
C HIS A 173 6.92 13.62 -19.81
N GLU A 174 8.10 14.23 -19.75
CA GLU A 174 8.48 15.11 -18.64
C GLU A 174 9.00 16.45 -19.16
N LEU A 175 8.62 17.53 -18.49
CA LEU A 175 9.08 18.87 -18.78
C LEU A 175 9.35 19.58 -17.45
N ALA A 176 10.57 20.06 -17.25
CA ALA A 176 10.88 20.90 -16.11
C ALA A 176 10.77 22.38 -16.48
N ILE A 177 10.12 23.15 -15.62
CA ILE A 177 9.88 24.59 -15.82
C ILE A 177 10.41 25.30 -14.59
N PHE A 178 11.47 26.08 -14.78
CA PHE A 178 11.95 27.04 -13.80
C PHE A 178 11.23 28.36 -13.98
N VAL A 179 10.62 28.87 -12.91
CA VAL A 179 9.86 30.12 -12.90
C VAL A 179 10.35 31.00 -11.75
N GLN A 180 10.74 32.23 -12.06
CA GLN A 180 11.15 33.22 -11.06
C GLN A 180 10.48 34.57 -11.32
N ALA A 181 10.03 35.23 -10.25
CA ALA A 181 9.48 36.58 -10.34
C ALA A 181 10.60 37.61 -10.61
N ARG A 182 10.41 38.44 -11.65
CA ARG A 182 11.14 39.70 -11.85
C ARG A 182 10.20 40.87 -11.49
N ARG A 183 10.69 42.11 -11.60
CA ARG A 183 9.91 43.30 -11.18
C ARG A 183 8.59 43.45 -11.94
N ASP A 184 8.61 43.14 -13.23
CA ASP A 184 7.54 43.40 -14.19
C ASP A 184 7.11 42.15 -15.00
N HIS A 185 7.83 41.04 -14.89
CA HIS A 185 7.53 39.81 -15.65
C HIS A 185 7.96 38.54 -14.90
N TRP A 186 7.54 37.40 -15.42
CA TRP A 186 8.02 36.08 -14.99
C TRP A 186 9.14 35.60 -15.90
N GLU A 187 10.29 35.26 -15.33
CA GLU A 187 11.35 34.60 -16.09
C GLU A 187 11.08 33.09 -16.14
N HIS A 188 10.97 32.56 -17.36
CA HIS A 188 10.73 31.14 -17.62
C HIS A 188 11.94 30.48 -18.28
N GLN A 189 12.33 29.30 -17.78
CA GLN A 189 13.32 28.45 -18.42
C GLN A 189 12.81 27.00 -18.45
N PHE A 190 12.76 26.41 -19.63
CA PHE A 190 12.27 25.05 -19.83
C PHE A 190 13.42 24.08 -20.06
N PHE A 191 13.33 22.89 -19.48
CA PHE A 191 14.35 21.85 -19.55
C PHE A 191 13.72 20.50 -19.89
N LEU A 192 14.36 19.78 -20.81
CA LEU A 192 13.96 18.44 -21.24
C LEU A 192 14.93 17.40 -20.67
N PRO A 193 14.51 16.16 -20.38
CA PRO A 193 15.36 15.14 -19.75
C PRO A 193 16.68 14.87 -20.51
N ALA A 194 16.65 14.94 -21.84
CA ALA A 194 17.78 14.61 -22.71
C ALA A 194 18.51 15.86 -23.26
N GLN A 195 18.17 17.07 -22.80
CA GLN A 195 18.77 18.32 -23.29
C GLN A 195 19.26 19.19 -22.13
N PRO A 196 20.57 19.51 -22.08
CA PRO A 196 21.14 20.31 -20.98
C PRO A 196 20.87 21.82 -21.14
N SER A 197 20.55 22.29 -22.35
CA SER A 197 20.33 23.72 -22.61
C SER A 197 18.91 24.16 -22.27
N ALA A 198 18.80 25.27 -21.54
CA ALA A 198 17.54 25.90 -21.24
C ALA A 198 16.88 26.47 -22.52
N ILE A 199 15.59 26.19 -22.70
CA ILE A 199 14.76 26.87 -23.70
C ILE A 199 14.13 28.09 -23.01
N LYS A 200 14.33 29.28 -23.59
CA LYS A 200 13.91 30.56 -23.00
C LYS A 200 12.98 31.32 -23.96
N PRO A 201 11.74 30.87 -24.13
CA PRO A 201 10.78 31.57 -24.97
C PRO A 201 10.38 32.88 -24.30
N LYS A 202 10.05 33.90 -25.11
CA LYS A 202 9.37 35.08 -24.60
C LYS A 202 7.89 34.74 -24.49
N LEU A 203 7.39 34.63 -23.27
CA LEU A 203 5.98 34.33 -23.01
C LEU A 203 5.21 35.61 -22.69
N ASP A 204 3.98 35.70 -23.19
CA ASP A 204 3.02 36.69 -22.74
C ASP A 204 2.18 36.05 -21.62
N CYS A 205 2.44 36.47 -20.39
CA CYS A 205 1.85 35.91 -19.17
C CYS A 205 1.36 37.07 -18.28
N PRO A 206 0.35 36.84 -17.43
CA PRO A 206 -0.05 37.82 -16.41
C PRO A 206 1.13 38.30 -15.55
N GLU A 207 1.20 39.60 -15.28
CA GLU A 207 2.31 40.18 -14.49
C GLU A 207 2.35 39.60 -13.07
N PRO A 208 3.54 39.49 -12.44
CA PRO A 208 3.68 38.97 -11.08
C PRO A 208 2.83 39.68 -10.02
N ALA A 209 2.48 40.95 -10.24
CA ALA A 209 1.62 41.73 -9.34
C ALA A 209 0.14 41.32 -9.43
N MET A 210 -0.30 40.72 -10.53
CA MET A 210 -1.68 40.29 -10.76
C MET A 210 -1.96 38.87 -10.25
N VAL A 211 -0.94 38.12 -9.85
CA VAL A 211 -1.09 36.76 -9.30
C VAL A 211 -1.52 36.87 -7.84
N VAL A 212 -2.82 36.75 -7.60
CA VAL A 212 -3.45 36.83 -6.27
C VAL A 212 -4.14 35.51 -5.93
N GLY A 213 -3.61 34.81 -4.94
CA GLY A 213 -4.32 33.74 -4.22
C GLY A 213 -4.92 32.61 -5.08
N HIS A 214 -5.99 32.00 -4.55
CA HIS A 214 -6.64 30.79 -5.07
C HIS A 214 -7.74 31.06 -6.12
N ASP A 215 -7.86 32.30 -6.58
CA ASP A 215 -8.93 32.76 -7.49
C ASP A 215 -8.62 32.55 -8.98
N LEU A 216 -7.42 32.06 -9.30
CA LEU A 216 -7.05 31.74 -10.68
C LEU A 216 -7.81 30.52 -11.19
N ASP A 217 -8.43 30.67 -12.35
CA ASP A 217 -9.04 29.55 -13.07
C ASP A 217 -8.00 28.65 -13.73
N GLY A 218 -8.45 27.50 -14.24
CA GLY A 218 -7.57 26.51 -14.85
C GLY A 218 -6.82 27.01 -16.09
N GLU A 219 -7.40 27.93 -16.87
CA GLU A 219 -6.78 28.46 -18.09
C GLU A 219 -5.70 29.48 -17.76
N MET A 220 -5.94 30.34 -16.77
CA MET A 220 -4.94 31.27 -16.26
C MET A 220 -3.72 30.53 -15.71
N LEU A 221 -3.92 29.39 -15.03
CA LEU A 221 -2.81 28.54 -14.59
C LEU A 221 -1.99 28.00 -15.76
N PHE A 222 -2.64 27.62 -16.87
CA PHE A 222 -1.94 27.17 -18.07
C PHE A 222 -1.14 28.31 -18.72
N GLN A 223 -1.75 29.49 -18.86
CA GLN A 223 -1.10 30.68 -19.40
C GLN A 223 0.10 31.14 -18.54
N LEU A 224 0.01 30.99 -17.22
CA LEU A 224 1.15 31.26 -16.33
C LEU A 224 2.37 30.39 -16.62
N LEU A 225 2.19 29.16 -17.12
CA LEU A 225 3.31 28.25 -17.43
C LEU A 225 3.78 28.35 -18.88
N PHE A 226 2.87 28.61 -19.83
CA PHE A 226 3.16 28.46 -21.26
C PHE A 226 2.86 29.70 -22.10
N GLY A 227 2.30 30.76 -21.51
CA GLY A 227 1.80 31.94 -22.21
C GLY A 227 0.49 31.70 -22.95
N ASP A 228 0.01 32.73 -23.65
CA ASP A 228 -1.24 32.69 -24.43
C ASP A 228 -1.05 32.42 -25.94
N ASP A 229 0.15 32.64 -26.49
CA ASP A 229 0.44 32.43 -27.92
C ASP A 229 0.39 30.94 -28.31
N PRO A 230 -0.61 30.51 -29.11
CA PRO A 230 -0.76 29.10 -29.49
C PRO A 230 0.42 28.55 -30.28
N THR A 231 1.17 29.41 -31.00
CA THR A 231 2.31 28.99 -31.82
C THR A 231 3.48 28.57 -30.93
N THR A 232 3.86 29.44 -29.99
CA THR A 232 4.92 29.17 -29.00
C THR A 232 4.57 27.96 -28.14
N VAL A 233 3.33 27.90 -27.64
CA VAL A 233 2.80 26.76 -26.85
C VAL A 233 2.95 25.45 -27.63
N GLY A 234 2.45 25.42 -28.87
CA GLY A 234 2.48 24.21 -29.71
C GLY A 234 3.90 23.74 -30.02
N GLN A 235 4.84 24.66 -30.24
CA GLN A 235 6.26 24.33 -30.47
C GLN A 235 6.94 23.78 -29.21
N LEU A 236 6.73 24.40 -28.04
CA LEU A 236 7.28 23.93 -26.76
C LEU A 236 6.77 22.52 -26.43
N LEU A 237 5.48 22.28 -26.62
CA LEU A 237 4.88 20.97 -26.37
C LEU A 237 5.31 19.92 -27.39
N ALA A 238 5.52 20.29 -28.65
CA ALA A 238 6.11 19.39 -29.63
C ALA A 238 7.49 18.90 -29.19
N LEU A 239 8.33 19.77 -28.63
CA LEU A 239 9.62 19.39 -28.07
C LEU A 239 9.47 18.48 -26.84
N ALA A 240 8.54 18.78 -25.93
CA ALA A 240 8.29 17.97 -24.74
C ALA A 240 7.77 16.56 -25.07
N PHE A 241 6.90 16.46 -26.09
CA PHE A 241 6.33 15.19 -26.55
C PHE A 241 7.20 14.46 -27.57
N GLY A 242 8.27 15.08 -28.08
CA GLY A 242 9.06 14.51 -29.18
C GLY A 242 8.27 14.38 -30.48
N ALA A 243 7.35 15.30 -30.74
CA ALA A 243 6.49 15.32 -31.92
C ALA A 243 7.10 16.17 -33.05
N ASP A 244 6.94 15.73 -34.30
CA ASP A 244 7.45 16.44 -35.49
C ASP A 244 6.64 17.69 -35.88
N ARG A 245 5.48 17.90 -35.22
CA ARG A 245 4.56 19.00 -35.50
C ARG A 245 4.11 19.66 -34.20
N PRO A 246 3.69 20.95 -34.21
CA PRO A 246 3.11 21.60 -33.06
C PRO A 246 2.04 20.74 -32.40
N ALA A 247 2.16 20.53 -31.09
CA ALA A 247 1.32 19.59 -30.36
C ALA A 247 0.28 20.31 -29.51
N ASP A 248 -0.92 19.74 -29.42
CA ASP A 248 -1.97 20.20 -28.52
C ASP A 248 -1.66 19.73 -27.08
N PRO A 249 -1.98 20.51 -26.03
CA PRO A 249 -1.80 20.09 -24.64
C PRO A 249 -2.44 18.74 -24.29
N THR A 250 -3.53 18.37 -24.98
CA THR A 250 -4.23 17.09 -24.78
C THR A 250 -3.64 15.91 -25.57
N HIS A 251 -2.53 16.13 -26.29
CA HIS A 251 -1.89 15.13 -27.15
C HIS A 251 -1.41 13.89 -26.39
N ALA A 252 -0.72 14.09 -25.26
CA ALA A 252 -0.14 13.02 -24.46
C ALA A 252 -0.02 13.42 -22.97
N PRO A 253 0.14 12.43 -22.07
CA PRO A 253 0.40 12.68 -20.65
C PRO A 253 1.72 13.43 -20.44
N LEU A 254 1.69 14.47 -19.60
CA LEU A 254 2.85 15.29 -19.27
C LEU A 254 3.04 15.42 -17.76
N ARG A 255 4.24 15.09 -17.29
CA ARG A 255 4.69 15.44 -15.95
C ARG A 255 5.40 16.79 -15.98
N VAL A 256 4.76 17.81 -15.44
CA VAL A 256 5.34 19.13 -15.25
C VAL A 256 6.08 19.16 -13.92
N ARG A 257 7.39 19.39 -14.00
CA ARG A 257 8.31 19.50 -12.88
C ARG A 257 8.61 20.96 -12.61
N LEU A 258 7.94 21.54 -11.63
CA LEU A 258 7.95 22.97 -11.38
C LEU A 258 9.03 23.36 -10.38
N ILE A 259 9.84 24.36 -10.74
CA ILE A 259 10.98 24.81 -9.96
C ILE A 259 10.84 26.30 -9.70
N THR A 260 10.65 26.67 -8.43
CA THR A 260 10.41 28.06 -8.03
C THR A 260 10.63 28.24 -6.53
N ASP A 261 11.20 29.39 -6.15
CA ASP A 261 11.32 29.86 -4.77
C ASP A 261 10.14 30.78 -4.35
N GLU A 262 9.20 31.03 -5.25
CA GLU A 262 8.07 31.93 -5.01
C GLU A 262 6.92 31.20 -4.27
N GLU A 263 6.73 31.52 -2.99
CA GLU A 263 5.69 30.93 -2.14
C GLU A 263 4.28 31.10 -2.73
N ARG A 264 3.99 32.24 -3.38
CA ARG A 264 2.68 32.49 -4.01
C ARG A 264 2.34 31.47 -5.09
N PHE A 265 3.35 30.98 -5.80
CA PHE A 265 3.20 29.99 -6.86
C PHE A 265 2.95 28.58 -6.29
N GLN A 266 3.53 28.29 -5.13
CA GLN A 266 3.41 27.00 -4.44
C GLN A 266 2.01 26.76 -3.84
N VAL A 267 1.26 27.84 -3.60
CA VAL A 267 -0.11 27.81 -3.08
C VAL A 267 -1.18 27.97 -4.16
N LEU A 268 -0.84 27.87 -5.45
CA LEU A 268 -1.82 27.93 -6.54
C LEU A 268 -2.51 26.56 -6.77
N PRO A 269 -3.75 26.52 -7.29
CA PRO A 269 -4.51 25.29 -7.43
C PRO A 269 -4.14 24.49 -8.69
N TRP A 270 -2.87 24.09 -8.82
CA TRP A 270 -2.32 23.42 -10.01
C TRP A 270 -3.07 22.17 -10.46
N GLY A 271 -3.75 21.47 -9.56
CA GLY A 271 -4.64 20.36 -9.90
C GLY A 271 -5.83 20.74 -10.79
N ARG A 272 -6.15 22.04 -10.90
CA ARG A 272 -7.24 22.59 -11.73
C ARG A 272 -6.77 23.08 -13.10
N ILE A 273 -5.48 22.96 -13.42
CA ILE A 273 -4.94 23.42 -14.70
C ILE A 273 -5.76 22.86 -15.88
N ALA A 274 -6.14 23.75 -16.79
CA ALA A 274 -7.05 23.45 -17.89
C ALA A 274 -6.61 24.15 -19.17
N TYR A 275 -6.99 23.58 -20.30
CA TYR A 275 -6.79 24.18 -21.61
C TYR A 275 -8.09 24.10 -22.39
N ARG A 276 -8.60 25.25 -22.87
CA ARG A 276 -9.86 25.36 -23.61
C ARG A 276 -11.03 24.68 -22.88
N GLY A 277 -11.16 24.99 -21.58
CA GLY A 277 -12.16 24.43 -20.68
C GLY A 277 -11.99 22.95 -20.30
N ARG A 278 -10.90 22.28 -20.73
CA ARG A 278 -10.65 20.87 -20.42
C ARG A 278 -9.57 20.72 -19.33
N PRO A 279 -9.87 20.08 -18.18
CA PRO A 279 -8.86 19.80 -17.15
C PRO A 279 -7.77 18.88 -17.69
N LEU A 280 -6.51 19.31 -17.62
CA LEU A 280 -5.39 18.53 -18.18
C LEU A 280 -5.07 17.26 -17.38
N ALA A 281 -5.49 17.18 -16.12
CA ALA A 281 -5.42 15.95 -15.34
C ALA A 281 -6.14 14.76 -16.03
N GLN A 282 -7.19 15.03 -16.82
CA GLN A 282 -7.89 14.01 -17.62
C GLN A 282 -7.06 13.52 -18.81
N ALA A 283 -6.11 14.33 -19.29
CA ALA A 283 -5.13 13.95 -20.29
C ALA A 283 -3.86 13.32 -19.66
N GLY A 284 -3.87 13.03 -18.36
CA GLY A 284 -2.73 12.44 -17.64
C GLY A 284 -1.66 13.46 -17.23
N TRP A 285 -1.97 14.76 -17.25
CA TRP A 285 -1.04 15.77 -16.75
C TRP A 285 -0.96 15.78 -15.23
N THR A 286 0.23 16.07 -14.74
CA THR A 286 0.46 16.35 -13.32
C THR A 286 1.40 17.52 -13.17
N VAL A 287 1.19 18.32 -12.13
CA VAL A 287 2.11 19.36 -11.71
C VAL A 287 2.66 19.02 -10.33
N GLU A 288 3.98 19.04 -10.20
CA GLU A 288 4.67 18.77 -8.94
C GLU A 288 5.90 19.67 -8.79
N PHE A 289 6.21 20.02 -7.56
CA PHE A 289 7.33 20.86 -7.18
C PHE A 289 8.57 20.03 -6.86
N HIS A 290 9.72 20.66 -7.03
CA HIS A 290 11.02 20.09 -6.68
C HIS A 290 11.79 20.96 -5.71
N GLY A 291 12.57 20.32 -4.83
CA GLY A 291 13.33 21.01 -3.78
C GLY A 291 14.62 21.68 -4.24
N LYS A 292 15.04 21.54 -5.50
CA LYS A 292 16.19 22.29 -6.03
C LYS A 292 15.71 23.68 -6.41
N ASN A 293 16.25 24.75 -5.82
CA ASN A 293 15.91 26.13 -6.20
C ASN A 293 16.86 26.70 -7.28
N GLU A 294 17.37 25.82 -8.16
CA GLU A 294 18.30 26.20 -9.23
C GLU A 294 17.72 25.77 -10.59
N PRO A 295 17.94 26.56 -11.67
CA PRO A 295 17.50 26.19 -13.01
C PRO A 295 18.18 24.90 -13.49
N GLY A 296 17.40 23.97 -14.01
CA GLY A 296 17.91 22.73 -14.61
C GLY A 296 16.86 21.62 -14.61
N PHE A 297 17.15 20.53 -15.34
CA PHE A 297 16.33 19.32 -15.23
C PHE A 297 16.68 18.57 -13.93
N PRO A 298 15.71 18.27 -13.05
CA PRO A 298 15.98 17.63 -11.78
C PRO A 298 16.21 16.12 -11.96
N GLU A 299 17.47 15.70 -11.88
CA GLU A 299 17.85 14.29 -11.93
C GLU A 299 17.68 13.61 -10.56
N TYR A 300 16.81 12.61 -10.52
CA TYR A 300 16.59 11.76 -9.35
C TYR A 300 16.57 10.28 -9.73
N SER A 301 16.95 9.42 -8.79
CA SER A 301 16.83 7.98 -8.94
C SER A 301 15.37 7.51 -8.97
N ARG A 302 15.15 6.31 -9.49
CA ARG A 302 13.87 5.60 -9.33
C ARG A 302 13.62 5.32 -7.86
N HIS A 303 12.39 5.56 -7.40
CA HIS A 303 11.98 5.23 -6.04
C HIS A 303 11.19 3.92 -6.00
N LEU A 304 11.70 2.97 -5.23
CA LEU A 304 11.04 1.70 -4.94
C LEU A 304 10.40 1.79 -3.55
N CYS A 305 9.07 1.77 -3.51
CA CYS A 305 8.30 1.71 -2.26
C CYS A 305 7.91 0.26 -1.98
N TYR A 306 8.60 -0.37 -1.03
CA TYR A 306 8.24 -1.70 -0.57
C TYR A 306 6.99 -1.63 0.31
N PHE A 307 5.90 -2.27 -0.13
CA PHE A 307 4.60 -2.24 0.54
C PHE A 307 3.86 -3.58 0.36
N PRO A 308 3.25 -4.17 1.41
CA PRO A 308 2.95 -3.58 2.71
C PRO A 308 4.16 -3.48 3.65
N GLY A 309 4.26 -2.34 4.33
CA GLY A 309 5.26 -2.06 5.37
C GLY A 309 4.65 -1.17 6.45
N ARG A 310 5.48 -0.64 7.36
CA ARG A 310 4.98 0.12 8.52
C ARG A 310 4.26 1.40 8.09
N VAL A 311 3.04 1.61 8.61
CA VAL A 311 2.21 2.80 8.36
C VAL A 311 1.99 3.55 9.66
N VAL A 312 2.11 4.87 9.62
CA VAL A 312 1.73 5.76 10.73
C VAL A 312 0.50 6.56 10.31
N LEU A 313 -0.58 6.44 11.09
CA LEU A 313 -1.78 7.28 10.96
C LEU A 313 -1.75 8.34 12.07
N ALA A 314 -1.64 9.60 11.68
CA ALA A 314 -1.55 10.73 12.61
C ALA A 314 -2.80 11.61 12.49
N GLY A 315 -3.31 12.10 13.62
CA GLY A 315 -4.46 13.00 13.65
C GLY A 315 -4.80 13.39 15.08
N SER A 316 -5.42 14.55 15.27
CA SER A 316 -5.80 15.03 16.60
C SER A 316 -6.73 14.03 17.30
N GLY A 317 -6.82 14.12 18.63
CA GLY A 317 -7.74 13.27 19.40
C GLY A 317 -9.20 13.32 18.92
N GLU A 318 -9.69 14.48 18.43
CA GLU A 318 -11.03 14.58 17.84
C GLU A 318 -11.06 14.03 16.41
N SER A 319 -10.04 14.30 15.60
CA SER A 319 -9.94 13.77 14.23
C SER A 319 -9.92 12.24 14.21
N GLN A 320 -9.30 11.58 15.21
CA GLN A 320 -9.30 10.12 15.33
C GLN A 320 -10.65 9.52 15.73
N ARG A 321 -11.50 10.29 16.43
CA ARG A 321 -12.88 9.86 16.72
C ARG A 321 -13.79 9.92 15.50
N SER A 322 -13.32 10.49 14.39
CA SER A 322 -14.06 10.47 13.13
C SER A 322 -14.20 9.03 12.60
N SER A 323 -15.23 8.81 11.78
CA SER A 323 -15.38 7.55 11.05
C SER A 323 -14.20 7.25 10.14
N HIS A 324 -13.50 8.29 9.64
CA HIS A 324 -12.41 8.16 8.67
C HIS A 324 -11.23 7.35 9.22
N PHE A 325 -10.82 7.53 10.48
CA PHE A 325 -9.72 6.75 11.05
C PHE A 325 -10.07 5.27 11.18
N HIS A 326 -11.31 4.96 11.55
CA HIS A 326 -11.80 3.59 11.56
C HIS A 326 -11.82 3.00 10.14
N ASP A 327 -12.20 3.79 9.14
CA ASP A 327 -12.19 3.38 7.74
C ASP A 327 -10.75 3.15 7.22
N LEU A 328 -9.78 3.97 7.63
CA LEU A 328 -8.35 3.77 7.33
C LEU A 328 -7.84 2.46 7.94
N GLN A 329 -8.13 2.17 9.21
CA GLN A 329 -7.71 0.91 9.83
C GLN A 329 -8.32 -0.30 9.11
N ARG A 330 -9.64 -0.26 8.84
CA ARG A 330 -10.32 -1.31 8.07
C ARG A 330 -9.74 -1.47 6.67
N PHE A 331 -9.34 -0.38 6.01
CA PHE A 331 -8.70 -0.44 4.71
C PHE A 331 -7.41 -1.28 4.76
N PHE A 332 -6.50 -1.00 5.70
CA PHE A 332 -5.27 -1.77 5.82
C PHE A 332 -5.51 -3.22 6.25
N GLN A 333 -6.40 -3.46 7.21
CA GLN A 333 -6.77 -4.82 7.63
C GLN A 333 -7.39 -5.64 6.49
N ARG A 334 -8.24 -5.02 5.66
CA ARG A 334 -8.88 -5.68 4.52
C ARG A 334 -7.87 -6.06 3.44
N HIS A 335 -6.92 -5.18 3.12
CA HIS A 335 -5.99 -5.39 2.02
C HIS A 335 -4.74 -6.20 2.44
N TRP A 336 -4.33 -6.13 3.70
CA TRP A 336 -3.14 -6.81 4.24
C TRP A 336 -3.38 -7.35 5.66
N PRO A 337 -4.24 -8.37 5.84
CA PRO A 337 -4.59 -8.90 7.17
C PRO A 337 -3.41 -9.53 7.93
N GLU A 338 -2.39 -9.99 7.21
CA GLU A 338 -1.18 -10.61 7.77
C GLU A 338 -0.09 -9.59 8.16
N ASN A 339 -0.32 -8.29 7.95
CA ASN A 339 0.60 -7.24 8.33
C ASN A 339 0.19 -6.59 9.67
N PRO A 340 1.14 -6.08 10.46
CA PRO A 340 0.81 -5.32 11.67
C PRO A 340 -0.12 -4.15 11.36
N ASP A 341 -1.06 -3.89 12.28
CA ASP A 341 -1.95 -2.74 12.20
C ASP A 341 -1.16 -1.42 12.11
N PRO A 342 -1.70 -0.39 11.41
CA PRO A 342 -1.09 0.92 11.38
C PRO A 342 -0.90 1.52 12.78
N VAL A 343 0.24 2.15 13.02
CA VAL A 343 0.52 2.85 14.29
C VAL A 343 -0.28 4.14 14.35
N LEU A 344 -1.06 4.33 15.41
CA LEU A 344 -1.83 5.55 15.65
C LEU A 344 -1.00 6.56 16.45
N ALA A 345 -0.94 7.81 15.98
CA ALA A 345 -0.27 8.91 16.68
C ALA A 345 -1.26 10.04 17.00
N THR A 346 -1.57 10.20 18.29
CA THR A 346 -2.56 11.15 18.84
C THR A 346 -1.98 12.49 19.25
N ASP A 347 -0.67 12.55 19.50
CA ASP A 347 0.04 13.73 19.97
C ASP A 347 1.48 13.76 19.44
N ALA A 348 2.14 14.90 19.61
CA ALA A 348 3.47 15.16 19.06
C ALA A 348 4.50 14.15 19.55
N LYS A 349 4.40 13.72 20.81
CA LYS A 349 5.30 12.73 21.42
C LYS A 349 5.09 11.36 20.78
N ALA A 350 3.83 10.94 20.59
CA ALA A 350 3.48 9.69 19.94
C ALA A 350 3.91 9.68 18.46
N LEU A 351 3.73 10.78 17.74
CA LEU A 351 4.18 10.91 16.34
C LEU A 351 5.71 10.82 16.24
N ARG A 352 6.43 11.54 17.10
CA ARG A 352 7.90 11.48 17.17
C ARG A 352 8.38 10.07 17.51
N ALA A 353 7.82 9.44 18.54
CA ALA A 353 8.16 8.07 18.93
C ALA A 353 7.86 7.09 17.80
N ALA A 354 6.72 7.25 17.12
CA ALA A 354 6.37 6.44 15.97
C ALA A 354 7.41 6.60 14.85
N LEU A 355 7.84 7.80 14.51
CA LEU A 355 8.87 8.02 13.49
C LEU A 355 10.25 7.48 13.89
N GLN A 356 10.58 7.47 15.18
CA GLN A 356 11.84 6.93 15.72
C GLN A 356 11.87 5.41 15.79
N ALA A 357 10.72 4.74 15.95
CA ALA A 357 10.66 3.29 16.16
C ALA A 357 10.88 2.44 14.89
N GLY A 358 11.03 3.01 13.68
CA GLY A 358 11.40 2.24 12.48
C GLY A 358 10.83 2.71 11.13
N SER A 359 10.75 1.78 10.16
CA SER A 359 10.80 1.97 8.69
C SER A 359 9.45 2.35 8.14
N THR A 360 8.96 3.49 8.61
CA THR A 360 7.68 4.03 8.21
C THR A 360 7.69 4.21 6.69
N ARG A 361 6.85 3.47 5.97
CA ARG A 361 6.71 3.60 4.50
C ARG A 361 5.80 4.78 4.17
N LEU A 362 4.72 4.89 4.92
CA LEU A 362 3.69 5.91 4.77
C LEU A 362 3.43 6.58 6.11
N VAL A 363 3.48 7.91 6.10
CA VAL A 363 2.82 8.72 7.13
C VAL A 363 1.57 9.32 6.50
N TYR A 364 0.40 8.99 7.03
CA TYR A 364 -0.87 9.54 6.64
C TYR A 364 -1.38 10.43 7.77
N TYR A 365 -1.58 11.72 7.51
CA TYR A 365 -2.16 12.65 8.46
C TYR A 365 -3.57 13.09 8.04
N HIS A 366 -4.48 13.17 9.01
CA HIS A 366 -5.78 13.81 8.82
C HIS A 366 -6.13 14.71 10.01
N GLY A 367 -6.32 16.01 9.74
CA GLY A 367 -6.60 17.00 10.77
C GLY A 367 -6.24 18.42 10.33
N PRO A 368 -6.32 19.42 11.24
CA PRO A 368 -6.03 20.81 10.92
C PRO A 368 -4.52 21.11 10.79
N ALA A 369 -4.20 22.22 10.12
CA ALA A 369 -2.86 22.79 9.99
C ALA A 369 -2.91 24.29 9.70
N SER A 370 -1.80 25.00 9.95
CA SER A 370 -1.60 26.41 9.65
C SER A 370 -0.19 26.67 9.09
N ARG A 371 0.12 27.94 8.80
CA ARG A 371 1.47 28.34 8.37
C ARG A 371 2.56 28.06 9.41
N GLU A 372 2.26 28.23 10.70
CA GLU A 372 3.25 28.13 11.78
C GLU A 372 3.58 26.68 12.17
N GLY A 373 2.68 25.75 11.87
CA GLY A 373 2.86 24.36 12.18
C GLY A 373 1.57 23.57 11.98
N SER A 374 1.65 22.29 12.31
CA SER A 374 0.52 21.39 12.19
C SER A 374 0.49 20.40 13.33
N LEU A 375 -0.48 19.48 13.21
CA LEU A 375 -0.47 18.18 13.84
C LEU A 375 -0.83 18.25 15.32
N LEU A 376 -2.15 18.11 15.57
CA LEU A 376 -2.74 17.30 16.66
C LEU A 376 -3.62 18.04 17.67
N GLN A 377 -3.87 19.35 17.53
CA GLN A 377 -4.82 20.07 18.42
C GLN A 377 -5.91 20.84 17.66
N ASP A 378 -7.17 20.62 18.06
CA ASP A 378 -8.37 21.27 17.50
C ASP A 378 -8.77 22.57 18.23
N ARG A 379 -8.03 22.93 19.30
CA ARG A 379 -8.30 24.09 20.18
C ARG A 379 -7.29 25.23 19.96
N ALA A 380 -7.75 26.46 20.16
CA ALA A 380 -6.97 27.69 19.92
C ALA A 380 -5.73 27.87 20.81
N ASP A 381 -5.69 27.25 22.00
CA ASP A 381 -4.61 27.42 23.00
C ASP A 381 -3.64 26.22 23.08
N GLY A 382 -3.64 25.37 22.04
CA GLY A 382 -2.91 24.11 22.02
C GLY A 382 -1.45 24.20 21.53
N GLU A 383 -0.56 23.35 22.07
CA GLU A 383 0.79 23.15 21.52
C GLU A 383 0.71 22.65 20.06
N CYS A 384 1.34 23.40 19.15
CA CYS A 384 1.47 23.12 17.73
C CYS A 384 2.83 22.45 17.46
N VAL A 385 2.91 21.50 16.51
CA VAL A 385 4.21 20.99 16.05
C VAL A 385 4.72 21.91 14.94
N PRO A 386 5.81 22.66 15.15
CA PRO A 386 6.39 23.49 14.10
C PRO A 386 6.83 22.63 12.91
N TRP A 387 6.63 23.12 11.69
CA TRP A 387 7.10 22.44 10.48
C TRP A 387 8.61 22.09 10.50
N PRO A 388 9.51 22.95 11.02
CA PRO A 388 10.94 22.61 11.15
C PRO A 388 11.19 21.39 12.04
N ASP A 389 10.46 21.27 13.15
CA ASP A 389 10.61 20.15 14.08
C ASP A 389 10.11 18.85 13.45
N PHE A 390 8.96 18.91 12.77
CA PHE A 390 8.44 17.75 12.04
C PHE A 390 9.39 17.32 10.91
N ALA A 391 9.94 18.27 10.16
CA ALA A 391 10.96 18.00 9.16
C ALA A 391 12.21 17.35 9.77
N GLN A 392 12.64 17.80 10.95
CA GLN A 392 13.76 17.19 11.67
C GLN A 392 13.45 15.73 12.06
N TRP A 393 12.25 15.42 12.54
CA TRP A 393 11.87 14.05 12.89
C TRP A 393 11.84 13.14 11.66
N LEU A 394 11.33 13.63 10.52
CA LEU A 394 11.36 12.89 9.25
C LEU A 394 12.80 12.64 8.78
N LYS A 395 13.67 13.66 8.86
CA LYS A 395 15.12 13.52 8.56
C LYS A 395 15.82 12.50 9.45
N GLN A 396 15.43 12.41 10.72
CA GLN A 396 15.95 11.39 11.66
C GLN A 396 15.43 9.99 11.32
N SER A 397 14.17 9.86 10.95
CA SER A 397 13.56 8.57 10.60
C SER A 397 14.17 7.93 9.33
N ARG A 398 14.61 8.76 8.36
CA ARG A 398 15.26 8.35 7.10
C ARG A 398 14.53 7.28 6.29
N SER A 399 13.28 6.96 6.58
CA SER A 399 12.61 5.76 6.05
C SER A 399 11.32 6.06 5.29
N VAL A 400 10.71 7.23 5.55
CA VAL A 400 9.44 7.68 4.97
C VAL A 400 9.54 7.76 3.46
N SER A 401 8.76 6.91 2.77
CA SER A 401 8.67 6.89 1.30
C SER A 401 7.66 7.91 0.80
N ALA A 402 6.49 7.97 1.43
CA ALA A 402 5.46 8.95 1.14
C ALA A 402 4.92 9.58 2.44
N LEU A 403 4.77 10.90 2.41
CA LEU A 403 4.08 11.68 3.42
C LEU A 403 2.81 12.25 2.78
N PHE A 404 1.64 11.83 3.26
CA PHE A 404 0.35 12.30 2.77
C PHE A 404 -0.39 13.06 3.88
N LEU A 405 -0.48 14.38 3.74
CA LEU A 405 -1.15 15.28 4.68
C LEU A 405 -2.52 15.68 4.14
N ASN A 406 -3.59 15.09 4.67
CA ASN A 406 -4.98 15.39 4.32
C ASN A 406 -5.56 16.42 5.30
N LEU A 407 -5.23 17.68 5.05
CA LEU A 407 -5.46 18.84 5.90
C LEU A 407 -6.91 19.34 5.84
N MET A 408 -7.42 19.74 7.01
CA MET A 408 -8.79 20.21 7.20
C MET A 408 -8.85 21.63 7.78
N GLY A 409 -9.74 22.48 7.25
CA GLY A 409 -9.99 23.83 7.73
C GLY A 409 -9.41 24.95 6.85
N GLU A 410 -9.90 26.16 7.10
CA GLU A 410 -9.69 27.32 6.22
C GLU A 410 -8.22 27.79 6.18
N THR A 411 -7.44 27.54 7.24
CA THR A 411 -6.01 27.90 7.33
C THR A 411 -5.08 26.90 6.66
N GLY A 412 -5.59 25.74 6.21
CA GLY A 412 -4.76 24.66 5.67
C GLY A 412 -4.05 25.06 4.38
N TYR A 413 -4.59 26.00 3.59
CA TYR A 413 -4.01 26.44 2.33
C TYR A 413 -2.62 27.07 2.48
N GLU A 414 -2.37 27.77 3.59
CA GLU A 414 -1.07 28.39 3.88
C GLU A 414 0.03 27.34 4.13
N ALA A 415 -0.36 26.12 4.52
CA ALA A 415 0.57 25.02 4.76
C ALA A 415 1.13 24.41 3.45
N LEU A 416 0.51 24.66 2.29
CA LEU A 416 0.94 24.05 1.01
C LEU A 416 2.41 24.36 0.66
N ALA A 417 2.89 25.55 1.00
CA ALA A 417 4.28 25.98 0.78
C ALA A 417 5.30 25.20 1.65
N GLN A 418 4.85 24.59 2.75
CA GLN A 418 5.70 23.86 3.70
C GLN A 418 6.17 22.50 3.17
N GLY A 419 5.62 22.05 2.03
CA GLY A 419 6.06 20.82 1.39
C GLY A 419 7.55 20.82 1.05
N SER A 420 8.12 21.99 0.71
CA SER A 420 9.56 22.17 0.47
C SER A 420 10.41 21.80 1.70
N VAL A 421 10.01 22.28 2.88
CA VAL A 421 10.70 22.07 4.16
C VAL A 421 10.69 20.58 4.55
N LEU A 422 9.58 19.90 4.29
CA LEU A 422 9.39 18.49 4.65
C LEU A 422 10.09 17.53 3.68
N LEU A 423 10.25 17.93 2.42
CA LEU A 423 10.76 17.06 1.34
C LEU A 423 12.15 16.51 1.62
N ASP A 424 13.00 17.22 2.37
CA ASP A 424 14.32 16.73 2.76
C ASP A 424 14.28 15.52 3.70
N GLY A 425 13.21 15.36 4.48
CA GLY A 425 13.03 14.24 5.40
C GLY A 425 12.35 13.02 4.78
N VAL A 426 11.97 13.09 3.50
CA VAL A 426 11.15 12.07 2.82
C VAL A 426 11.85 11.60 1.54
N LYS A 427 11.89 10.28 1.33
CA LYS A 427 12.64 9.68 0.21
C LYS A 427 11.97 9.89 -1.14
N GLY A 428 10.63 9.89 -1.18
CA GLY A 428 9.87 9.90 -2.42
C GLY A 428 9.02 11.15 -2.59
N ALA A 429 7.89 11.21 -1.88
CA ALA A 429 6.85 12.21 -2.11
C ALA A 429 6.33 12.86 -0.82
N VAL A 430 6.16 14.18 -0.85
CA VAL A 430 5.37 14.93 0.14
C VAL A 430 4.15 15.49 -0.57
N LEU A 431 2.96 15.11 -0.09
CA LEU A 431 1.68 15.42 -0.70
C LEU A 431 0.80 16.11 0.33
N LEU A 432 0.41 17.35 0.05
CA LEU A 432 -0.48 18.13 0.92
C LEU A 432 -1.79 18.34 0.19
N ARG A 433 -2.90 18.04 0.84
CA ARG A 433 -4.25 18.33 0.36
C ARG A 433 -4.98 19.13 1.43
N CYS A 434 -5.59 20.24 1.04
CA CYS A 434 -6.30 21.16 1.93
C CYS A 434 -7.78 21.20 1.55
N ASN A 435 -8.64 21.02 2.55
CA ASN A 435 -10.09 21.02 2.37
C ASN A 435 -10.77 21.89 3.43
N PRO A 436 -11.77 22.71 3.05
CA PRO A 436 -12.68 23.34 4.01
C PRO A 436 -13.35 22.29 4.91
N ARG A 437 -13.70 22.65 6.15
CA ARG A 437 -14.34 21.71 7.09
C ARG A 437 -15.65 21.14 6.54
N ALA A 438 -16.39 21.93 5.76
CA ALA A 438 -17.62 21.51 5.09
C ALA A 438 -17.43 20.31 4.13
N HIS A 439 -16.21 20.09 3.63
CA HIS A 439 -15.88 19.01 2.70
C HIS A 439 -15.18 17.81 3.35
N ALA A 440 -15.21 17.69 4.69
CA ALA A 440 -14.53 16.62 5.42
C ALA A 440 -14.83 15.21 4.91
N HIS A 441 -16.09 14.90 4.60
CA HIS A 441 -16.48 13.58 4.10
C HIS A 441 -15.88 13.29 2.71
N ALA A 442 -15.90 14.29 1.80
CA ALA A 442 -15.29 14.15 0.48
C ALA A 442 -13.77 13.98 0.58
N ALA A 443 -13.13 14.72 1.49
CA ALA A 443 -11.69 14.64 1.77
C ALA A 443 -11.29 13.27 2.32
N ALA A 444 -12.07 12.71 3.25
CA ALA A 444 -11.89 11.37 3.79
C ALA A 444 -11.94 10.31 2.68
N LYS A 445 -13.00 10.35 1.86
CA LYS A 445 -13.18 9.44 0.71
C LYS A 445 -12.04 9.56 -0.30
N ALA A 446 -11.63 10.78 -0.66
CA ALA A 446 -10.51 11.01 -1.57
C ALA A 446 -9.19 10.45 -1.02
N GLY A 447 -8.99 10.51 0.29
CA GLY A 447 -7.85 9.90 0.97
C GLY A 447 -7.80 8.38 0.85
N LEU A 448 -8.93 7.69 1.04
CA LEU A 448 -9.02 6.24 0.86
C LEU A 448 -8.81 5.83 -0.60
N ASN A 449 -9.43 6.54 -1.54
CA ASN A 449 -9.23 6.30 -2.97
C ASN A 449 -7.77 6.49 -3.39
N TRP A 450 -7.07 7.47 -2.81
CA TRP A 450 -5.65 7.68 -3.04
C TRP A 450 -4.82 6.49 -2.54
N LEU A 451 -5.09 5.96 -1.34
CA LEU A 451 -4.42 4.77 -0.82
C LEU A 451 -4.62 3.55 -1.73
N GLU A 452 -5.86 3.32 -2.17
CA GLU A 452 -6.19 2.24 -3.10
C GLU A 452 -5.44 2.40 -4.43
N ALA A 453 -5.42 3.61 -4.99
CA ALA A 453 -4.72 3.93 -6.22
C ALA A 453 -3.21 3.64 -6.12
N VAL A 454 -2.55 4.07 -5.04
CA VAL A 454 -1.09 3.96 -4.89
C VAL A 454 -0.63 2.56 -4.51
N PHE A 455 -1.34 1.91 -3.58
CA PHE A 455 -0.86 0.66 -2.98
C PHE A 455 -1.53 -0.60 -3.56
N CYS A 456 -2.79 -0.51 -3.99
CA CYS A 456 -3.48 -1.65 -4.61
C CYS A 456 -3.33 -1.62 -6.13
N ARG A 457 -3.56 -0.46 -6.76
CA ARG A 457 -3.44 -0.28 -8.22
C ARG A 457 -2.03 0.11 -8.68
N ARG A 458 -1.10 0.32 -7.73
CA ARG A 458 0.33 0.61 -7.97
C ARG A 458 0.57 1.85 -8.84
N LEU A 459 -0.30 2.85 -8.73
CA LEU A 459 -0.15 4.12 -9.42
C LEU A 459 0.91 5.00 -8.75
N ASP A 460 1.48 5.90 -9.54
CA ASP A 460 2.32 6.99 -9.06
C ASP A 460 1.52 7.88 -8.05
N PRO A 461 2.10 8.24 -6.89
CA PRO A 461 1.42 9.01 -5.85
C PRO A 461 0.85 10.35 -6.30
N VAL A 462 1.53 11.04 -7.22
CA VAL A 462 1.11 12.35 -7.73
C VAL A 462 0.03 12.18 -8.78
N VAL A 463 0.13 11.15 -9.63
CA VAL A 463 -0.95 10.79 -10.57
C VAL A 463 -2.23 10.46 -9.79
N ALA A 464 -2.12 9.60 -8.77
CA ALA A 464 -3.25 9.25 -7.91
C ALA A 464 -3.86 10.49 -7.24
N LEU A 465 -3.04 11.45 -6.82
CA LEU A 465 -3.49 12.71 -6.23
C LEU A 465 -4.33 13.53 -7.21
N HIS A 466 -3.87 13.69 -8.45
CA HIS A 466 -4.54 14.46 -9.50
C HIS A 466 -5.84 13.81 -10.00
N GLN A 467 -5.99 12.49 -9.86
CA GLN A 467 -7.23 11.78 -10.22
C GLN A 467 -8.39 12.01 -9.22
N GLN A 468 -8.14 12.60 -8.05
CA GLN A 468 -9.18 12.82 -7.04
C GLN A 468 -9.66 14.29 -7.02
N PRO A 469 -10.89 14.59 -7.49
CA PRO A 469 -11.41 15.96 -7.63
C PRO A 469 -11.89 16.53 -6.28
N CYS A 470 -10.99 16.71 -5.32
CA CYS A 470 -11.34 17.16 -3.97
C CYS A 470 -10.23 18.00 -3.33
N GLY A 471 -10.58 19.19 -2.85
CA GLY A 471 -9.65 20.10 -2.20
C GLY A 471 -8.61 20.70 -3.14
N GLN A 472 -7.82 21.61 -2.61
CA GLN A 472 -6.59 22.04 -3.26
C GLN A 472 -5.44 21.16 -2.79
N PHE A 473 -4.42 20.99 -3.62
CA PHE A 473 -3.26 20.22 -3.23
C PHE A 473 -1.98 20.75 -3.85
N ALA A 474 -0.86 20.39 -3.22
CA ALA A 474 0.48 20.54 -3.74
C ALA A 474 1.24 19.21 -3.56
N ALA A 475 2.06 18.87 -4.53
CA ALA A 475 2.89 17.67 -4.52
C ALA A 475 4.35 18.05 -4.70
N TRP A 476 5.22 17.46 -3.89
CA TRP A 476 6.66 17.66 -3.91
C TRP A 476 7.34 16.30 -4.06
N THR A 477 8.29 16.15 -4.98
CA THR A 477 8.92 14.85 -5.26
C THR A 477 10.44 14.89 -5.40
N ARG A 478 11.07 13.74 -5.11
CA ARG A 478 12.52 13.48 -5.30
C ARG A 478 12.79 12.15 -5.99
N TYR A 479 12.02 11.83 -7.03
CA TYR A 479 12.19 10.59 -7.80
C TYR A 479 11.96 10.79 -9.30
N SER A 480 12.64 9.97 -10.12
CA SER A 480 12.38 9.89 -11.57
C SER A 480 11.15 9.06 -11.87
N SER A 481 10.97 7.91 -11.21
CA SER A 481 9.74 7.12 -11.30
C SER A 481 9.41 6.47 -9.96
N TRP A 482 8.13 6.23 -9.72
CA TRP A 482 7.64 5.52 -8.55
C TRP A 482 7.26 4.09 -8.91
N GLN A 483 7.63 3.13 -8.06
CA GLN A 483 7.12 1.77 -8.14
C GLN A 483 6.79 1.25 -6.75
N THR A 484 5.54 0.79 -6.56
CA THR A 484 5.14 0.02 -5.38
C THR A 484 5.47 -1.46 -5.62
N VAL A 485 6.32 -2.04 -4.76
CA VAL A 485 6.83 -3.41 -4.86
C VAL A 485 6.42 -4.19 -3.61
N ALA A 486 5.92 -5.41 -3.77
CA ALA A 486 5.64 -6.27 -2.62
C ALA A 486 6.97 -6.77 -2.01
N PRO A 487 7.17 -6.70 -0.68
CA PRO A 487 8.35 -7.29 -0.05
C PRO A 487 8.38 -8.80 -0.30
N ALA A 488 9.58 -9.34 -0.49
CA ALA A 488 9.77 -10.78 -0.61
C ALA A 488 9.44 -11.45 0.74
N ARG A 489 8.36 -12.23 0.80
CA ARG A 489 8.05 -13.05 1.98
C ARG A 489 8.74 -14.40 1.85
N LEU A 490 9.55 -14.76 2.84
CA LEU A 490 10.09 -16.10 2.96
C LEU A 490 8.94 -17.09 3.25
N ARG A 491 8.94 -18.24 2.59
CA ARG A 491 7.89 -19.26 2.77
C ARG A 491 7.90 -19.89 4.17
N ASN A 492 9.06 -19.95 4.81
CA ASN A 492 9.27 -20.51 6.16
C ASN A 492 10.36 -19.70 6.91
N PRO A 493 10.04 -18.51 7.45
CA PRO A 493 11.04 -17.62 8.07
C PRO A 493 11.76 -18.27 9.26
N ASP A 494 11.08 -19.11 10.04
CA ASP A 494 11.71 -19.82 11.16
C ASP A 494 12.83 -20.76 10.73
N LEU A 495 12.71 -21.39 9.56
CA LEU A 495 13.67 -22.38 9.07
C LEU A 495 14.76 -21.77 8.23
N VAL A 496 14.42 -20.71 7.50
CA VAL A 496 15.35 -19.98 6.66
C VAL A 496 16.46 -19.33 7.48
N ASN A 497 16.10 -18.68 8.60
CA ASN A 497 17.09 -18.12 9.52
C ASN A 497 17.98 -19.20 10.16
N LEU A 498 17.50 -20.44 10.25
CA LEU A 498 18.28 -21.57 10.76
C LEU A 498 19.28 -22.12 9.71
N LEU A 499 19.21 -21.73 8.43
CA LEU A 499 20.15 -22.17 7.39
C LEU A 499 21.51 -21.47 7.43
N LEU A 500 21.74 -20.60 8.43
CA LEU A 500 22.83 -19.63 8.48
C LEU A 500 24.24 -20.24 8.33
N ASP A 501 24.61 -21.22 9.17
CA ASP A 501 25.97 -21.81 9.19
C ASP A 501 26.01 -23.34 9.05
N ARG A 502 24.86 -24.02 9.06
CA ARG A 502 24.77 -25.48 9.22
C ARG A 502 24.96 -26.26 7.92
N HIS A 503 25.66 -25.71 6.93
CA HIS A 503 25.79 -26.35 5.61
C HIS A 503 26.62 -27.65 5.68
N ARG A 504 27.73 -27.64 6.42
CA ARG A 504 28.63 -28.80 6.48
C ARG A 504 28.00 -29.99 7.19
N GLN A 505 27.34 -29.77 8.32
CA GLN A 505 26.66 -30.84 9.04
C GLN A 505 25.52 -31.46 8.21
N ARG A 506 24.80 -30.61 7.46
CA ARG A 506 23.79 -31.02 6.49
C ARG A 506 24.38 -31.89 5.38
N ASP A 507 25.48 -31.47 4.77
CA ASP A 507 26.18 -32.25 3.75
C ASP A 507 26.67 -33.59 4.28
N THR A 508 27.24 -33.62 5.50
CA THR A 508 27.70 -34.86 6.14
C THR A 508 26.54 -35.82 6.37
N LEU A 509 25.37 -35.32 6.76
CA LEU A 509 24.16 -36.14 6.95
C LEU A 509 23.54 -36.61 5.63
N LEU A 510 23.59 -35.80 4.57
CA LEU A 510 23.28 -36.27 3.21
C LEU A 510 24.28 -37.35 2.77
N GLY A 511 25.55 -37.20 3.11
CA GLY A 511 26.60 -38.21 2.94
C GLY A 511 26.29 -39.49 3.69
N ALA A 512 25.84 -39.41 4.94
CA ALA A 512 25.39 -40.54 5.75
C ALA A 512 24.19 -41.26 5.12
N ARG A 513 23.20 -40.51 4.62
CA ARG A 513 22.10 -41.09 3.82
C ARG A 513 22.65 -41.84 2.60
N ASN A 514 23.58 -41.23 1.86
CA ASN A 514 24.19 -41.85 0.69
C ASN A 514 25.03 -43.09 1.05
N ALA A 515 25.62 -43.12 2.24
CA ALA A 515 26.40 -44.26 2.72
C ALA A 515 25.58 -45.55 2.81
N PHE A 516 24.26 -45.48 3.03
CA PHE A 516 23.38 -46.66 3.01
C PHE A 516 23.24 -47.30 1.62
N TYR A 517 23.45 -46.53 0.56
CA TYR A 517 23.51 -47.06 -0.81
C TYR A 517 24.86 -47.71 -1.11
N THR A 518 25.93 -47.21 -0.50
CA THR A 518 27.30 -47.70 -0.70
C THR A 518 27.59 -48.95 0.15
N TYR A 519 27.13 -48.96 1.39
CA TYR A 519 27.40 -50.02 2.37
C TYR A 519 26.13 -50.81 2.65
N ALA A 520 25.93 -51.92 1.91
CA ALA A 520 24.68 -52.69 1.94
C ALA A 520 24.29 -53.22 3.33
N THR A 521 25.28 -53.55 4.17
CA THR A 521 25.06 -54.04 5.54
C THR A 521 24.77 -52.94 6.55
N ARG A 522 24.98 -51.66 6.20
CA ARG A 522 24.81 -50.54 7.12
C ARG A 522 23.31 -50.25 7.25
N HIS A 523 22.82 -50.29 8.49
CA HIS A 523 21.40 -50.05 8.81
C HIS A 523 21.20 -48.84 9.70
N ILE A 524 22.18 -48.50 10.55
CA ILE A 524 22.10 -47.37 11.47
C ILE A 524 23.32 -46.48 11.30
N VAL A 525 23.09 -45.18 11.21
CA VAL A 525 24.10 -44.14 11.40
C VAL A 525 23.68 -43.32 12.61
N HIS A 526 24.46 -43.43 13.68
CA HIS A 526 24.33 -42.63 14.89
C HIS A 526 25.39 -41.54 14.87
N VAL A 527 24.96 -40.29 14.99
CA VAL A 527 25.87 -39.15 15.02
C VAL A 527 25.61 -38.25 16.20
N VAL A 528 26.71 -37.73 16.76
CA VAL A 528 26.69 -36.71 17.81
C VAL A 528 27.10 -35.37 17.21
N ALA A 529 26.39 -34.31 17.58
CA ALA A 529 26.72 -32.93 17.23
C ALA A 529 26.91 -32.12 18.52
N LEU A 530 28.12 -31.61 18.72
CA LEU A 530 28.45 -30.78 19.87
C LEU A 530 28.36 -29.31 19.50
N GLY A 531 27.73 -28.50 20.33
CA GLY A 531 27.66 -27.05 20.17
C GLY A 531 28.01 -26.30 21.44
N THR A 532 28.46 -25.06 21.28
CA THR A 532 28.59 -24.14 22.42
C THR A 532 27.20 -23.60 22.81
N PRO A 533 27.02 -23.11 24.05
CA PRO A 533 25.74 -22.58 24.49
C PRO A 533 25.23 -21.45 23.58
N GLY A 534 23.96 -21.52 23.15
CA GLY A 534 23.35 -20.56 22.20
C GLY A 534 23.35 -21.03 20.74
N CYS A 535 23.78 -22.28 20.48
CA CYS A 535 23.75 -22.89 19.15
C CYS A 535 22.39 -23.44 18.72
N LEU A 536 21.38 -23.38 19.61
CA LEU A 536 20.02 -23.87 19.41
C LEU A 536 19.98 -25.34 18.99
N THR A 537 20.79 -26.18 19.63
CA THR A 537 20.98 -27.60 19.23
C THR A 537 19.68 -28.41 19.28
N HIS A 538 18.72 -28.02 20.13
CA HIS A 538 17.39 -28.63 20.18
C HIS A 538 16.58 -28.44 18.89
N HIS A 539 16.81 -27.37 18.11
CA HIS A 539 16.18 -27.16 16.81
C HIS A 539 16.89 -27.92 15.67
N PHE A 540 18.13 -28.36 15.89
CA PHE A 540 18.97 -28.96 14.85
C PHE A 540 18.35 -30.19 14.17
N PRO A 541 17.72 -31.16 14.88
CA PRO A 541 17.13 -32.32 14.22
C PRO A 541 15.99 -31.97 13.24
N GLU A 542 15.13 -31.02 13.57
CA GLU A 542 14.02 -30.59 12.69
C GLU A 542 14.57 -29.88 11.43
N MET A 543 15.69 -29.15 11.56
CA MET A 543 16.36 -28.55 10.41
C MET A 543 16.87 -29.61 9.43
N ILE A 544 17.46 -30.68 9.94
CA ILE A 544 17.96 -31.79 9.12
C ILE A 544 16.82 -32.51 8.42
N LYS A 545 15.72 -32.79 9.12
CA LYS A 545 14.53 -33.42 8.53
C LYS A 545 14.12 -32.71 7.26
N GLN A 546 13.98 -31.38 7.29
CA GLN A 546 13.58 -30.63 6.11
C GLN A 546 14.58 -30.73 4.97
N HIS A 547 15.87 -30.68 5.29
CA HIS A 547 16.90 -30.81 4.28
C HIS A 547 16.86 -32.20 3.61
N LEU A 548 16.80 -33.27 4.40
CA LEU A 548 16.70 -34.64 3.88
C LEU A 548 15.44 -34.87 3.04
N VAL A 549 14.29 -34.30 3.45
CA VAL A 549 13.02 -34.37 2.70
C VAL A 549 13.09 -33.58 1.40
N ASN A 550 13.71 -32.40 1.39
CA ASN A 550 13.87 -31.62 0.15
C ASN A 550 14.78 -32.31 -0.87
N ASP A 551 15.73 -33.13 -0.41
CA ASP A 551 16.66 -33.90 -1.22
C ASP A 551 16.24 -35.38 -1.41
N GLN A 552 14.97 -35.71 -1.13
CA GLN A 552 14.40 -37.07 -1.22
C GLN A 552 14.47 -37.63 -2.65
N ARG A 553 14.90 -38.89 -2.79
CA ARG A 553 14.89 -39.61 -4.08
C ARG A 553 13.57 -40.35 -4.29
N GLU A 554 13.28 -40.68 -5.56
CA GLU A 554 12.16 -41.56 -5.89
C GLU A 554 12.27 -42.90 -5.14
N ARG A 555 11.14 -43.36 -4.57
CA ARG A 555 11.04 -44.59 -3.75
C ARG A 555 11.83 -44.55 -2.45
N GLU A 556 12.04 -43.38 -1.87
CA GLU A 556 12.39 -43.24 -0.45
C GLU A 556 11.15 -42.83 0.35
N ALA A 557 11.02 -43.27 1.59
CA ALA A 557 10.09 -42.72 2.58
C ALA A 557 10.87 -42.18 3.79
N TYR A 558 10.39 -41.11 4.41
CA TYR A 558 11.03 -40.50 5.58
C TYR A 558 10.04 -40.42 6.74
N PHE A 559 10.48 -40.89 7.89
CA PHE A 559 9.79 -40.76 9.17
C PHE A 559 10.70 -40.02 10.13
N PHE A 560 10.16 -39.00 10.80
CA PHE A 560 10.93 -38.19 11.73
C PHE A 560 10.28 -38.16 13.09
N HIS A 561 11.10 -38.38 14.12
CA HIS A 561 10.68 -38.33 15.51
C HIS A 561 11.65 -37.49 16.33
N ALA A 562 11.15 -36.42 16.94
CA ALA A 562 11.86 -35.68 17.99
C ALA A 562 11.57 -36.31 19.35
N ILE A 563 12.62 -36.70 20.06
CA ILE A 563 12.55 -37.39 21.35
C ILE A 563 13.29 -36.55 22.39
N ASP A 564 12.53 -36.05 23.35
CA ASP A 564 13.06 -35.27 24.46
C ASP A 564 13.65 -36.21 25.54
N LEU A 565 14.91 -35.96 25.89
CA LEU A 565 15.69 -36.66 26.90
C LEU A 565 15.56 -36.02 28.29
N SER A 566 14.54 -35.19 28.56
CA SER A 566 14.32 -34.44 29.81
C SER A 566 14.11 -35.27 31.11
N GLY A 567 14.52 -36.55 31.13
CA GLY A 567 14.63 -37.39 32.32
C GLY A 567 16.03 -37.97 32.50
N ARG A 568 16.38 -38.49 33.69
CA ARG A 568 17.71 -39.09 33.94
C ARG A 568 17.86 -40.44 33.21
N VAL A 569 18.29 -40.38 31.96
CA VAL A 569 18.55 -41.53 31.09
C VAL A 569 20.03 -41.90 31.18
N ASP A 570 20.35 -42.94 31.93
CA ASP A 570 21.73 -43.38 32.19
C ASP A 570 22.05 -44.77 31.61
N ASN A 571 21.06 -45.42 30.97
CA ASN A 571 21.23 -46.72 30.34
C ASN A 571 20.17 -46.97 29.24
N ALA A 572 20.44 -47.93 28.37
CA ALA A 572 19.56 -48.25 27.23
C ALA A 572 18.14 -48.69 27.62
N GLN A 573 17.93 -49.28 28.81
CA GLN A 573 16.58 -49.66 29.24
C GLN A 573 15.73 -48.41 29.54
N ARG A 574 16.31 -47.39 30.16
CA ARG A 574 15.60 -46.12 30.40
C ARG A 574 15.30 -45.36 29.11
N VAL A 575 16.18 -45.43 28.11
CA VAL A 575 15.89 -44.93 26.76
C VAL A 575 14.68 -45.67 26.18
N ASP A 576 14.65 -47.00 26.30
CA ASP A 576 13.54 -47.82 25.80
C ASP A 576 12.21 -47.47 26.47
N ASP A 577 12.20 -47.36 27.80
CA ASP A 577 11.01 -46.99 28.57
C ASP A 577 10.52 -45.58 28.21
N LEU A 578 11.43 -44.65 27.90
CA LEU A 578 11.11 -43.29 27.43
C LEU A 578 10.44 -43.33 26.05
N VAL A 579 11.06 -44.01 25.08
CA VAL A 579 10.54 -44.13 23.71
C VAL A 579 9.18 -44.83 23.71
N ARG A 580 9.06 -45.97 24.39
CA ARG A 580 7.79 -46.72 24.46
C ARG A 580 6.67 -45.90 25.08
N ARG A 581 6.95 -45.13 26.14
CA ARG A 581 5.95 -44.21 26.73
C ARG A 581 5.55 -43.10 25.75
N ARG A 582 6.53 -42.50 25.05
CA ARG A 582 6.30 -41.41 24.09
C ARG A 582 5.42 -41.82 22.90
N PHE A 583 5.52 -43.09 22.48
CA PHE A 583 4.79 -43.66 21.34
C PHE A 583 3.67 -44.64 21.76
N HIS A 584 3.32 -44.68 23.04
CA HIS A 584 2.27 -45.56 23.59
C HIS A 584 2.42 -47.05 23.24
N LEU A 585 3.65 -47.56 23.26
CA LEU A 585 3.98 -48.93 22.88
C LEU A 585 3.96 -49.87 24.09
N ASN A 586 3.38 -51.06 23.89
CA ASN A 586 3.41 -52.12 24.90
C ASN A 586 4.80 -52.78 24.98
N PRO A 587 5.19 -53.41 26.12
CA PRO A 587 6.52 -54.00 26.30
C PRO A 587 6.88 -55.13 25.31
N ARG A 588 5.88 -55.78 24.70
CA ARG A 588 6.06 -56.86 23.71
C ARG A 588 5.90 -56.40 22.27
N GLN A 589 5.52 -55.15 22.04
CA GLN A 589 5.33 -54.61 20.70
C GLN A 589 6.70 -54.26 20.09
N PRO A 590 6.98 -54.62 18.83
CA PRO A 590 8.16 -54.14 18.12
C PRO A 590 8.21 -52.61 18.10
N LEU A 591 9.40 -52.03 18.25
CA LEU A 591 9.63 -50.59 18.18
C LEU A 591 9.30 -50.05 16.79
N LEU A 592 9.71 -50.76 15.73
CA LEU A 592 9.49 -50.29 14.35
C LEU A 592 8.00 -50.16 14.00
N ASP A 593 7.14 -51.04 14.51
CA ASP A 593 5.68 -50.98 14.32
C ASP A 593 5.06 -49.71 14.93
N GLY A 594 5.71 -49.14 15.96
CA GLY A 594 5.28 -47.92 16.62
C GLY A 594 5.86 -46.64 16.02
N LEU A 595 7.01 -46.75 15.36
CA LEU A 595 7.77 -45.62 14.84
C LEU A 595 7.52 -45.38 13.35
N LEU A 596 6.96 -46.36 12.64
CA LEU A 596 6.76 -46.33 11.19
C LEU A 596 5.32 -46.65 10.83
N ASP A 597 4.88 -46.14 9.68
CA ASP A 597 3.64 -46.55 9.05
C ASP A 597 3.93 -47.62 8.00
N SER A 598 3.49 -48.86 8.28
CA SER A 598 3.74 -50.02 7.41
C SER A 598 3.19 -49.88 5.99
N GLU A 599 2.12 -49.09 5.77
CA GLU A 599 1.57 -48.87 4.44
C GLU A 599 2.47 -47.94 3.61
N ALA A 600 3.09 -46.95 4.24
CA ALA A 600 4.02 -46.02 3.59
C ALA A 600 5.40 -46.63 3.31
N VAL A 601 5.72 -47.79 3.91
CA VAL A 601 6.91 -48.59 3.58
C VAL A 601 6.67 -49.50 2.37
N ALA A 602 5.42 -49.74 1.97
CA ALA A 602 5.14 -50.62 0.84
C ALA A 602 5.62 -49.98 -0.49
N GLY A 603 6.54 -50.65 -1.18
CA GLY A 603 7.01 -50.24 -2.50
C GLY A 603 8.18 -49.23 -2.50
N VAL A 604 8.72 -48.89 -1.34
CA VAL A 604 9.94 -48.07 -1.23
C VAL A 604 11.19 -48.95 -1.24
N THR A 605 12.29 -48.40 -1.76
CA THR A 605 13.61 -49.05 -1.72
C THR A 605 14.24 -48.87 -0.35
N PHE A 606 14.11 -47.67 0.22
CA PHE A 606 14.59 -47.34 1.55
C PHE A 606 13.53 -46.56 2.32
N CYS A 607 13.35 -46.94 3.58
CA CYS A 607 12.56 -46.20 4.56
C CYS A 607 13.52 -45.60 5.59
N PHE A 608 13.69 -44.28 5.57
CA PHE A 608 14.54 -43.55 6.49
C PHE A 608 13.80 -43.19 7.76
N LEU A 609 14.23 -43.74 8.88
CA LEU A 609 13.80 -43.35 10.22
C LEU A 609 14.82 -42.38 10.81
N VAL A 610 14.45 -41.12 10.93
CA VAL A 610 15.29 -40.06 11.50
C VAL A 610 14.87 -39.81 12.95
N LEU A 611 15.79 -40.08 13.88
CA LEU A 611 15.57 -39.88 15.32
C LEU A 611 16.36 -38.67 15.78
N GLY A 612 15.65 -37.61 16.17
CA GLY A 612 16.23 -36.40 16.72
C GLY A 612 16.16 -36.39 18.24
N TRP A 613 17.30 -36.57 18.90
CA TRP A 613 17.36 -36.57 20.35
C TRP A 613 17.62 -35.15 20.86
N GLN A 614 16.69 -34.65 21.67
CA GLN A 614 16.75 -33.32 22.27
C GLN A 614 17.09 -33.47 23.75
N ALA A 615 18.28 -33.01 24.14
CA ALA A 615 18.55 -32.75 25.54
C ALA A 615 18.17 -31.30 25.82
N GLY A 616 17.15 -31.07 26.64
CA GLY A 616 16.76 -29.72 27.05
C GLY A 616 17.84 -29.06 27.92
N GLN A 617 17.48 -28.59 29.13
CA GLN A 617 18.46 -28.06 30.09
C GLN A 617 19.16 -29.14 30.93
N THR A 618 18.92 -30.42 30.63
CA THR A 618 19.51 -31.53 31.38
C THR A 618 20.97 -31.70 30.99
N PRO A 619 21.92 -31.71 31.95
CA PRO A 619 23.34 -31.94 31.63
C PRO A 619 23.48 -33.30 30.97
N VAL A 620 24.04 -33.32 29.77
CA VAL A 620 24.34 -34.56 29.06
C VAL A 620 25.77 -34.95 29.35
N ASP A 621 25.92 -36.10 29.98
CA ASP A 621 27.20 -36.70 30.30
C ASP A 621 27.47 -37.92 29.41
N ALA A 622 28.65 -38.52 29.60
CA ALA A 622 29.04 -39.73 28.88
C ALA A 622 28.06 -40.90 29.05
N ALA A 623 27.28 -40.95 30.14
CA ALA A 623 26.32 -42.02 30.39
C ALA A 623 25.11 -41.92 29.46
N VAL A 624 24.62 -40.70 29.20
CA VAL A 624 23.53 -40.45 28.25
C VAL A 624 23.98 -40.81 26.82
N LEU A 625 25.18 -40.39 26.41
CA LEU A 625 25.74 -40.73 25.09
C LEU A 625 25.78 -42.24 24.88
N ARG A 626 26.33 -42.98 25.85
CA ARG A 626 26.38 -44.45 25.85
C ARG A 626 24.99 -45.06 25.81
N ALA A 627 24.06 -44.56 26.63
CA ALA A 627 22.70 -45.09 26.73
C ALA A 627 21.96 -45.03 25.39
N VAL A 628 22.02 -43.89 24.69
CA VAL A 628 21.36 -43.71 23.39
C VAL A 628 22.02 -44.57 22.31
N ALA A 629 23.36 -44.60 22.27
CA ALA A 629 24.10 -45.43 21.32
C ALA A 629 23.81 -46.93 21.51
N ASP A 630 23.85 -47.42 22.76
CA ASP A 630 23.52 -48.81 23.08
C ASP A 630 22.06 -49.16 22.76
N TRP A 631 21.12 -48.23 22.99
CA TRP A 631 19.72 -48.45 22.63
C TRP A 631 19.55 -48.57 21.11
N CYS A 632 20.15 -47.65 20.33
CA CYS A 632 20.11 -47.71 18.87
C CYS A 632 20.70 -49.03 18.35
N ARG A 633 21.90 -49.40 18.84
CA ARG A 633 22.61 -50.59 18.37
C ARG A 633 21.93 -51.89 18.79
N ARG A 634 21.57 -52.04 20.08
CA ARG A 634 21.13 -53.33 20.64
C ARG A 634 19.62 -53.53 20.65
N ARG A 635 18.82 -52.47 20.87
CA ARG A 635 17.35 -52.58 20.89
C ARG A 635 16.78 -52.40 19.50
N LEU A 636 17.03 -51.24 18.90
CA LEU A 636 16.50 -50.92 17.58
C LEU A 636 17.16 -51.74 16.48
N GLY A 637 18.48 -51.93 16.55
CA GLY A 637 19.23 -52.78 15.62
C GLY A 637 18.80 -54.25 15.61
N ALA A 638 18.31 -54.79 16.73
CA ALA A 638 17.82 -56.17 16.80
C ALA A 638 16.53 -56.40 15.99
N GLU A 639 15.78 -55.35 15.68
CA GLU A 639 14.56 -55.42 14.85
C GLU A 639 14.85 -55.24 13.35
N LEU A 640 16.06 -54.79 12.98
CA LEU A 640 16.49 -54.60 11.60
C LEU A 640 16.94 -55.94 11.01
N GLY A 641 15.98 -56.68 10.45
CA GLY A 641 16.23 -57.99 9.82
C GLY A 641 16.78 -57.90 8.40
N ALA A 642 17.41 -58.98 7.91
CA ALA A 642 17.89 -59.09 6.53
C ALA A 642 16.77 -59.36 5.49
N SER A 643 15.53 -59.60 5.95
CA SER A 643 14.39 -60.00 5.12
C SER A 643 13.11 -59.31 5.57
N GLY A 644 12.17 -59.09 4.64
CA GLY A 644 10.94 -58.33 4.90
C GLY A 644 11.14 -56.83 4.76
N TRP A 645 10.11 -56.05 5.14
CA TRP A 645 10.13 -54.59 5.06
C TRP A 645 11.12 -53.97 6.06
N GLN A 646 11.44 -54.65 7.16
CA GLN A 646 12.45 -54.21 8.13
C GLN A 646 13.85 -54.08 7.50
N GLY A 647 14.16 -54.90 6.48
CA GLY A 647 15.42 -54.81 5.74
C GLY A 647 15.54 -53.57 4.85
N GLN A 648 14.43 -52.86 4.59
CA GLN A 648 14.39 -51.60 3.86
C GLN A 648 14.59 -50.39 4.78
N VAL A 649 14.50 -50.58 6.11
CA VAL A 649 14.63 -49.49 7.07
C VAL A 649 16.09 -49.09 7.23
N ARG A 650 16.35 -47.78 7.20
CA ARG A 650 17.65 -47.15 7.46
C ARG A 650 17.47 -46.05 8.50
N ILE A 651 18.33 -46.02 9.51
CA ILE A 651 18.12 -45.18 10.68
C ILE A 651 19.21 -44.12 10.75
N ILE A 652 18.82 -42.86 10.84
CA ILE A 652 19.72 -41.75 11.11
C ILE A 652 19.37 -41.21 12.50
N SER A 653 20.20 -41.51 13.48
CA SER A 653 20.04 -41.05 14.86
C SER A 653 20.95 -39.85 15.09
N ILE A 654 20.38 -38.72 15.51
CA ILE A 654 21.09 -37.45 15.67
C ILE A 654 20.93 -36.98 17.11
N LEU A 655 22.03 -36.91 17.86
CA LEU A 655 22.07 -36.37 19.21
C LEU A 655 22.83 -35.05 19.20
N ALA A 656 22.12 -33.94 19.35
CA ALA A 656 22.70 -32.59 19.33
C ALA A 656 22.69 -31.98 20.74
N LEU A 657 23.84 -31.48 21.19
CA LEU A 657 24.09 -31.14 22.58
C LEU A 657 24.81 -29.80 22.73
N GLU A 658 24.40 -28.99 23.71
CA GLU A 658 25.16 -27.80 24.11
C GLU A 658 26.04 -28.12 25.34
N THR A 659 27.31 -27.71 25.29
CA THR A 659 28.24 -27.84 26.42
C THR A 659 29.25 -26.69 26.44
N GLU A 660 29.56 -26.18 27.64
CA GLU A 660 30.65 -25.22 27.85
C GLU A 660 32.04 -25.88 27.72
N GLN A 661 32.12 -27.20 27.95
CA GLN A 661 33.35 -27.98 27.89
C GLN A 661 33.37 -28.81 26.59
N THR A 662 33.42 -28.12 25.45
CA THR A 662 33.31 -28.77 24.13
C THR A 662 34.48 -29.72 23.86
N ASP A 663 35.72 -29.33 24.21
CA ASP A 663 36.91 -30.15 23.96
C ASP A 663 36.90 -31.47 24.77
N GLU A 664 36.58 -31.43 26.07
CA GLU A 664 36.49 -32.63 26.91
C GLU A 664 35.36 -33.57 26.46
N MET A 665 34.26 -32.99 25.98
CA MET A 665 33.15 -33.77 25.43
C MET A 665 33.52 -34.37 24.07
N ALA A 666 34.25 -33.65 23.21
CA ALA A 666 34.77 -34.16 21.93
C ALA A 666 35.70 -35.35 22.16
N ASP A 667 36.65 -35.25 23.09
CA ASP A 667 37.53 -36.38 23.49
C ASP A 667 36.71 -37.59 23.98
N THR A 668 35.57 -37.33 24.62
CA THR A 668 34.66 -38.38 25.08
C THR A 668 33.92 -39.03 23.91
N VAL A 669 33.45 -38.24 22.93
CA VAL A 669 32.80 -38.74 21.71
C VAL A 669 33.79 -39.53 20.86
N GLU A 670 35.03 -39.07 20.68
CA GLU A 670 36.07 -39.77 19.94
C GLU A 670 36.35 -41.17 20.52
N ARG A 671 36.52 -41.26 21.85
CA ARG A 671 36.65 -42.56 22.54
C ARG A 671 35.44 -43.48 22.34
N LEU A 672 34.23 -42.92 22.30
CA LEU A 672 33.02 -43.70 22.04
C LEU A 672 32.94 -44.16 20.58
N ILE A 673 33.40 -43.36 19.63
CA ILE A 673 33.48 -43.77 18.22
C ILE A 673 34.42 -44.99 18.10
N GLU A 674 35.61 -44.94 18.70
CA GLU A 674 36.54 -46.08 18.71
C GLU A 674 35.94 -47.34 19.35
N GLU A 675 35.13 -47.18 20.41
CA GLU A 675 34.49 -48.29 21.11
C GLU A 675 33.30 -48.90 20.32
N TYR A 676 32.51 -48.09 19.61
CA TYR A 676 31.23 -48.51 19.04
C TYR A 676 31.23 -48.65 17.50
N ASP A 677 32.08 -47.95 16.75
CA ASP A 677 32.13 -47.99 15.28
C ASP A 677 32.90 -49.21 14.74
N THR A 678 32.63 -50.38 15.32
CA THR A 678 33.35 -51.63 15.02
C THR A 678 32.51 -52.65 14.25
N GLU A 679 31.19 -52.44 14.17
CA GLU A 679 30.24 -53.37 13.55
C GLU A 679 29.80 -52.89 12.14
N PRO A 680 29.71 -53.76 11.12
CA PRO A 680 29.31 -53.34 9.77
C PRO A 680 27.91 -52.73 9.68
N GLY A 681 27.02 -53.06 10.62
CA GLY A 681 25.62 -52.64 10.63
C GLY A 681 25.34 -51.30 11.30
N PHE A 682 26.26 -50.81 12.13
CA PHE A 682 26.10 -49.62 12.94
C PHE A 682 27.29 -48.71 12.73
N HIS A 683 27.03 -47.46 12.35
CA HIS A 683 28.04 -46.44 12.26
C HIS A 683 27.91 -45.44 13.39
N PHE A 684 28.98 -45.18 14.13
CA PHE A 684 29.07 -44.04 15.05
C PHE A 684 29.98 -42.98 14.42
N GLY A 685 29.44 -41.78 14.19
CA GLY A 685 30.24 -40.63 13.78
C GLY A 685 30.04 -39.40 14.67
N GLU A 686 30.92 -38.42 14.49
CA GLU A 686 30.77 -37.07 15.01
C GLU A 686 30.52 -36.11 13.85
N LEU A 687 29.60 -35.17 14.03
CA LEU A 687 29.42 -34.04 13.12
C LEU A 687 30.34 -32.90 13.51
N GLU A 688 30.79 -32.12 12.53
CA GLU A 688 31.54 -30.89 12.81
C GLU A 688 30.81 -30.05 13.88
N PRO A 689 31.54 -29.48 14.86
CA PRO A 689 30.93 -28.73 15.94
C PRO A 689 29.96 -27.69 15.43
N LEU A 690 28.78 -27.67 16.05
CA LEU A 690 27.78 -26.63 15.89
C LEU A 690 28.38 -25.35 16.50
N ALA A 691 29.04 -24.57 15.65
CA ALA A 691 29.78 -23.38 16.05
C ALA A 691 28.90 -22.13 16.06
N ALA A 692 29.49 -21.04 16.55
CA ALA A 692 29.00 -19.69 16.38
C ALA A 692 29.10 -19.25 14.90
N VAL A 693 28.25 -18.29 14.53
CA VAL A 693 28.12 -17.79 13.17
C VAL A 693 29.30 -16.90 12.83
N ARG A 694 29.95 -17.15 11.68
CA ARG A 694 31.08 -16.37 11.19
C ARG A 694 30.70 -15.51 9.99
N ARG A 695 31.63 -14.63 9.62
CA ARG A 695 31.48 -13.72 8.47
C ARG A 695 31.14 -14.44 7.14
N PRO A 696 31.78 -15.58 6.79
CA PRO A 696 31.44 -16.29 5.56
C PRO A 696 30.00 -16.82 5.55
N ASP A 697 29.53 -17.30 6.70
CA ASP A 697 28.17 -17.85 6.87
C ASP A 697 27.13 -16.75 6.64
N LEU A 698 27.32 -15.60 7.29
CA LEU A 698 26.48 -14.41 7.08
C LEU A 698 26.49 -13.94 5.62
N ARG A 699 27.67 -13.88 4.99
CA ARG A 699 27.76 -13.48 3.57
C ARG A 699 26.99 -14.44 2.66
N ASN A 700 27.12 -15.74 2.88
CA ASN A 700 26.40 -16.74 2.09
C ASN A 700 24.88 -16.62 2.30
N TYR A 701 24.45 -16.41 3.54
CA TYR A 701 23.04 -16.18 3.87
C TYR A 701 22.47 -14.93 3.19
N PHE A 702 23.08 -13.77 3.42
CA PHE A 702 22.59 -12.48 2.90
C PHE A 702 22.63 -12.38 1.38
N ARG A 703 23.54 -13.10 0.70
CA ARG A 703 23.63 -13.14 -0.77
C ARG A 703 22.62 -14.09 -1.42
N ASN A 704 22.04 -15.01 -0.66
CA ASN A 704 21.12 -15.98 -1.20
C ASN A 704 19.67 -15.45 -1.15
N GLU A 705 19.22 -14.88 -2.27
CA GLU A 705 17.90 -14.26 -2.43
C GLU A 705 16.72 -15.22 -2.19
N THR A 706 16.96 -16.53 -2.29
CA THR A 706 15.93 -17.55 -2.05
C THR A 706 15.67 -17.79 -0.56
N ILE A 707 16.62 -17.40 0.28
CA ILE A 707 16.59 -17.60 1.74
C ILE A 707 16.85 -16.30 2.52
N CYS A 708 16.95 -15.13 1.90
CA CYS A 708 17.10 -13.88 2.66
C CYS A 708 16.31 -12.77 2.00
N GLY A 709 15.38 -12.17 2.74
CA GLY A 709 14.56 -11.04 2.28
C GLY A 709 15.26 -9.69 2.35
N CYS A 710 16.55 -9.64 2.69
CA CYS A 710 17.31 -8.40 2.82
C CYS A 710 17.44 -7.68 1.48
N ASP A 711 17.20 -6.37 1.49
CA ASP A 711 17.32 -5.50 0.31
C ASP A 711 18.79 -5.41 -0.15
N ASP A 712 19.01 -5.46 -1.46
CA ASP A 712 20.32 -5.46 -2.13
C ASP A 712 21.29 -4.40 -1.58
N ARG A 713 20.77 -3.23 -1.19
CA ARG A 713 21.58 -2.12 -0.67
C ARG A 713 22.35 -2.49 0.59
N TYR A 714 21.83 -3.41 1.40
CA TYR A 714 22.40 -3.73 2.69
C TYR A 714 23.13 -5.08 2.72
N ARG A 715 22.88 -5.97 1.75
CA ARG A 715 23.38 -7.36 1.76
C ARG A 715 24.89 -7.49 1.96
N GLU A 716 25.67 -6.61 1.33
CA GLU A 716 27.13 -6.68 1.41
C GLU A 716 27.72 -6.12 2.71
N SER A 717 27.01 -5.20 3.37
CA SER A 717 27.48 -4.51 4.58
C SER A 717 26.88 -5.07 5.87
N PHE A 718 25.71 -5.72 5.81
CA PHE A 718 25.04 -6.34 6.96
C PHE A 718 25.90 -7.35 7.71
N PRO A 719 26.62 -8.29 7.04
CA PRO A 719 27.44 -9.28 7.74
C PRO A 719 28.46 -8.66 8.70
N ASP A 720 29.07 -7.55 8.28
CA ASP A 720 30.12 -6.87 9.03
C ASP A 720 29.54 -6.09 10.20
N LEU A 721 28.42 -5.44 9.95
CA LEU A 721 27.67 -4.69 10.94
C LEU A 721 27.10 -5.61 12.03
N LEU A 722 26.53 -6.75 11.65
CA LEU A 722 25.98 -7.73 12.57
C LEU A 722 27.07 -8.34 13.47
N LEU A 723 28.25 -8.62 12.93
CA LEU A 723 29.40 -9.06 13.74
C LEU A 723 29.95 -7.96 14.66
N GLY A 724 29.76 -6.69 14.30
CA GLY A 724 30.21 -5.55 15.11
C GLY A 724 31.69 -5.62 15.51
N GLY A 725 32.54 -6.07 14.57
CA GLY A 725 33.99 -6.22 14.79
C GLY A 725 34.44 -7.50 15.51
N LYS A 726 33.51 -8.35 16.00
CA LYS A 726 33.85 -9.69 16.52
C LYS A 726 34.17 -10.65 15.36
N LYS A 727 34.89 -11.73 15.67
CA LYS A 727 35.20 -12.81 14.70
C LYS A 727 33.99 -13.70 14.42
N GLU A 728 33.13 -13.88 15.42
CA GLU A 728 31.93 -14.70 15.38
C GLU A 728 30.89 -14.16 16.38
N ILE A 729 29.65 -14.60 16.21
CA ILE A 729 28.51 -14.23 17.05
C ILE A 729 27.71 -15.51 17.38
N PRO A 730 27.18 -15.66 18.61
CA PRO A 730 26.29 -16.78 18.94
C PRO A 730 25.15 -16.93 17.92
N PHE A 731 24.80 -18.18 17.62
CA PHE A 731 23.85 -18.49 16.57
C PHE A 731 22.44 -17.99 16.89
N ASP A 732 21.97 -18.21 18.11
CA ASP A 732 20.70 -17.67 18.64
C ASP A 732 20.63 -16.14 18.50
N GLN A 733 21.71 -15.45 18.84
CA GLN A 733 21.81 -14.01 18.75
C GLN A 733 21.79 -13.54 17.28
N ALA A 734 22.50 -14.22 16.39
CA ALA A 734 22.45 -13.92 14.95
C ALA A 734 21.03 -14.08 14.41
N VAL A 735 20.38 -15.21 14.69
CA VAL A 735 19.00 -15.51 14.28
C VAL A 735 18.02 -14.47 14.84
N ALA A 736 18.09 -14.18 16.14
CA ALA A 736 17.22 -13.20 16.78
C ALA A 736 17.38 -11.80 16.15
N THR A 737 18.61 -11.43 15.79
CA THR A 737 18.90 -10.15 15.14
C THR A 737 18.37 -10.12 13.71
N ILE A 738 18.64 -11.15 12.90
CA ILE A 738 18.22 -11.24 11.50
C ILE A 738 16.69 -11.25 11.37
N ARG A 739 15.98 -11.93 12.28
CA ARG A 739 14.51 -11.93 12.37
C ARG A 739 13.93 -10.53 12.50
N ARG A 740 14.61 -9.59 13.17
CA ARG A 740 14.17 -8.19 13.27
C ARG A 740 14.17 -7.48 11.93
N GLY A 741 14.89 -7.98 10.93
CA GLY A 741 14.88 -7.44 9.57
C GLY A 741 13.70 -7.94 8.74
N GLU A 742 13.06 -9.04 9.12
CA GLU A 742 12.05 -9.72 8.31
C GLU A 742 10.61 -9.23 8.60
N PRO A 743 9.70 -9.27 7.61
CA PRO A 743 9.98 -9.46 6.18
C PRO A 743 10.49 -8.18 5.49
N ASP A 744 10.34 -7.00 6.09
CA ASP A 744 10.65 -5.70 5.44
C ASP A 744 11.12 -4.59 6.41
N ASN A 745 11.91 -4.96 7.41
CA ASN A 745 12.42 -4.06 8.45
C ASN A 745 13.95 -3.87 8.39
N TRP A 746 14.61 -4.44 7.37
CA TRP A 746 16.06 -4.42 7.15
C TRP A 746 16.71 -3.04 7.22
N GLY A 747 16.04 -2.01 6.70
CA GLY A 747 16.55 -0.65 6.71
C GLY A 747 16.75 -0.10 8.12
N ASN A 748 15.80 -0.31 9.04
CA ASN A 748 15.98 0.17 10.40
C ASN A 748 16.89 -0.71 11.19
N LEU A 749 16.87 -2.02 10.95
CA LEU A 749 17.83 -2.89 11.62
C LEU A 749 19.26 -2.46 11.24
N PHE A 750 19.50 -2.08 9.99
CA PHE A 750 20.78 -1.52 9.56
C PHE A 750 21.11 -0.22 10.28
N ASP A 751 20.19 0.75 10.31
CA ASP A 751 20.42 2.04 10.98
C ASP A 751 20.61 1.86 12.50
N GLU A 752 19.77 1.04 13.15
CA GLU A 752 19.82 0.71 14.58
C GLU A 752 21.14 0.03 14.95
N LEU A 753 21.58 -0.99 14.20
CA LEU A 753 22.87 -1.64 14.44
C LEU A 753 24.03 -0.67 14.23
N THR A 754 23.93 0.22 13.24
CA THR A 754 24.95 1.26 12.99
C THR A 754 25.07 2.21 14.17
N GLU A 755 23.95 2.69 14.71
CA GLU A 755 23.90 3.55 15.89
C GLU A 755 24.42 2.84 17.14
N LEU A 756 24.02 1.59 17.36
CA LEU A 756 24.48 0.79 18.49
C LEU A 756 25.98 0.52 18.43
N SER A 757 26.52 0.24 17.24
CA SER A 757 27.96 0.08 17.02
C SER A 757 28.72 1.38 17.28
N GLN A 758 28.18 2.52 16.84
CA GLN A 758 28.75 3.85 17.14
C GLN A 758 28.72 4.16 18.65
N ALA A 759 27.66 3.76 19.34
CA ALA A 759 27.51 3.90 20.78
C ALA A 759 28.33 2.88 21.59
N GLY A 760 29.00 1.92 20.94
CA GLY A 760 29.77 0.86 21.61
C GLY A 760 28.93 -0.14 22.40
N THR A 761 27.63 -0.21 22.10
CA THR A 761 26.66 -1.09 22.78
C THR A 761 26.31 -2.34 21.97
N TRP A 762 26.65 -2.35 20.68
CA TRP A 762 26.61 -3.52 19.81
C TRP A 762 28.02 -3.91 19.35
N PRO A 763 28.37 -5.21 19.36
CA PRO A 763 27.56 -6.35 19.77
C PRO A 763 27.57 -6.54 21.31
N PRO A 764 26.46 -6.98 21.94
CA PRO A 764 26.37 -7.13 23.38
C PRO A 764 27.33 -8.21 23.93
N ARG A 765 27.44 -8.28 25.26
CA ARG A 765 28.24 -9.31 25.92
C ARG A 765 27.62 -10.70 25.65
N LEU A 766 28.46 -11.73 25.58
CA LEU A 766 28.04 -13.11 25.28
C LEU A 766 26.97 -13.67 26.24
N GLU A 767 26.93 -13.15 27.47
CA GLU A 767 25.98 -13.54 28.52
C GLU A 767 24.59 -12.88 28.36
N ASP A 768 24.47 -11.86 27.52
CA ASP A 768 23.24 -11.06 27.36
C ASP A 768 22.32 -11.65 26.27
N ARG A 769 21.77 -12.83 26.56
CA ARG A 769 20.86 -13.56 25.65
C ARG A 769 19.54 -12.84 25.41
N ASP A 770 19.15 -12.00 26.36
CA ASP A 770 17.92 -11.22 26.35
C ASP A 770 18.16 -9.76 25.90
N PHE A 771 19.24 -9.49 25.16
CA PHE A 771 19.59 -8.13 24.74
C PHE A 771 18.43 -7.42 24.03
N TRP A 772 17.84 -8.07 23.02
CA TRP A 772 16.74 -7.49 22.24
C TRP A 772 15.45 -7.38 23.06
N SER A 773 15.09 -8.39 23.85
CA SER A 773 13.90 -8.32 24.72
C SER A 773 14.02 -7.24 25.79
N THR A 774 15.22 -7.07 26.38
CA THR A 774 15.50 -6.02 27.36
C THR A 774 15.45 -4.63 26.73
N ARG A 775 15.91 -4.50 25.48
CA ARG A 775 15.91 -3.23 24.74
C ARG A 775 14.51 -2.85 24.25
N ASP A 776 13.73 -3.81 23.77
CA ASP A 776 12.36 -3.58 23.28
C ASP A 776 11.36 -3.32 24.44
N GLY A 777 11.68 -3.76 25.66
CA GLY A 777 10.91 -3.49 26.87
C GLY A 777 11.26 -2.17 27.59
N ARG A 778 12.25 -1.41 27.10
CA ARG A 778 12.62 -0.06 27.56
C ARG A 778 12.10 0.99 26.61
#